data_AF-A0A3D3P8V4-F1
#
_entry.id   AF-A0A3D3P8V4-F1
#
_cell.length_a   1.000
_cell.length_b   1.000
_cell.length_c   1.000
_cell.angle_alpha   90.00
_cell.angle_beta   90.00
_cell.angle_gamma   90.00
#
_symmetry.space_group_name_H-M   'P 1'
#
loop_
_entity.id
_entity.type
_entity.pdbx_description
1 polymer ?
#
loop_
_entity_poly.entity_id
_entity_poly.type
_entity_poly.pdbx_seq_one_letter_code
_entity_poly.pdbx_strand_id
1 'polypeptide(L)'
;MESSDITTSDNDSLDLKEFLKVLSLVKNGKLNVRMPVTQAGINGRICEVLNDIIDMNERLVAEISSAEKTIGKRGNLSKRIELTDAKGEWAEGVKSLNNLITDLTSPTLEIASMINSVANGDLSKQIPLEISGQPLKGEFLRIAKESNQMLSKLRLFSMEVTRVARQVGSEGKLGEQAKIKGVAGVWAELTDSVNQMAGNLTAQVRNVAAVTTAVAKGDLSRKITVEAKGEILELKNTINTMVDQLNSFSSEVTRMALEVGTEGKLGGQAKVPGVAGTWKDLTDSVNRMAGNLTSQVRNIAGVTTALQNGDLSKKITVDVKGEMLELKKTINTMVDQLNSFASEVTRVALEVGTEGKLGGQARVKGVGGVWKDLTDSVNQMGSNLTDQVRNIAGVTTAVAKGDLSRKITVDAKGELLELKNTINTMVDQLNSFSFEVTRVAREVGSEGQLGGQANVPGVGGTWKDLTDSVNQMAGNLTGQVRNIAEVTTAVAKGDLSKKITVDVQGEMLELKITINTMVDQLNSFGSEVTRVAREVGSEGQLGGQANVPGVGGTWKDLTDSVNKMADNLTSQVRNIAEVTTAVAKGDLSRKITVNAKGELLELKDTINTMVDQLRGFASEVTRVAREVGSEGQLGGQANVPGVDGTWKDLTDSVNKMAGNLTAQLRNIADVSIAVANGDLSKKITVDVRG
;
A
#
# COMPACT_ATOMS: atom_id res chain seq x y z
N MET A 1 -54.55 -48.31 196.81
CA MET A 1 -54.86 -47.15 197.67
C MET A 1 -55.00 -45.97 196.72
N GLU A 2 -56.23 -45.61 196.34
CA GLU A 2 -57.00 -44.52 196.98
C GLU A 2 -56.18 -43.21 196.95
N SER A 3 -56.46 -42.25 196.07
CA SER A 3 -57.66 -41.41 195.85
C SER A 3 -57.47 -40.01 196.45
N SER A 4 -57.96 -39.03 195.69
CA SER A 4 -58.23 -37.60 195.98
C SER A 4 -57.06 -36.60 195.95
N ASP A 5 -57.17 -35.39 195.42
CA ASP A 5 -58.05 -34.72 194.42
C ASP A 5 -57.54 -33.25 194.28
N ILE A 6 -57.97 -32.50 193.24
CA ILE A 6 -58.03 -31.00 193.12
C ILE A 6 -56.69 -30.27 192.78
N THR A 7 -56.49 -29.38 191.77
CA THR A 7 -57.34 -28.55 190.86
C THR A 7 -56.60 -27.98 189.62
N THR A 8 -57.39 -27.80 188.56
CA THR A 8 -57.40 -26.98 187.30
C THR A 8 -56.55 -25.71 187.04
N SER A 9 -56.16 -25.48 185.77
CA SER A 9 -56.53 -24.25 184.97
C SER A 9 -56.32 -24.42 183.43
N ASP A 10 -57.37 -24.13 182.65
CA ASP A 10 -57.48 -24.02 181.17
C ASP A 10 -56.57 -22.96 180.51
N ASN A 11 -55.95 -23.27 179.35
CA ASN A 11 -55.61 -22.27 178.30
C ASN A 11 -55.21 -22.87 176.92
N ASP A 12 -56.05 -23.71 176.30
CA ASP A 12 -55.73 -24.44 175.05
C ASP A 12 -56.72 -24.15 173.91
N SER A 13 -56.80 -22.88 173.46
CA SER A 13 -57.64 -22.46 172.32
C SER A 13 -56.84 -21.69 171.25
N LEU A 14 -56.97 -22.06 169.97
CA LEU A 14 -56.45 -21.30 168.82
C LEU A 14 -56.96 -19.86 168.90
N ASP A 15 -56.09 -18.84 168.80
CA ASP A 15 -56.56 -17.45 168.71
C ASP A 15 -57.17 -17.20 167.33
N LEU A 16 -58.49 -17.39 167.27
CA LEU A 16 -59.30 -17.17 166.08
C LEU A 16 -59.21 -15.72 165.59
N LYS A 17 -58.89 -14.73 166.44
CA LYS A 17 -58.66 -13.35 165.96
C LYS A 17 -57.38 -13.25 165.16
N GLU A 18 -56.29 -13.87 165.61
CA GLU A 18 -55.03 -13.86 164.90
C GLU A 18 -55.09 -14.69 163.61
N PHE A 19 -55.73 -15.86 163.65
CA PHE A 19 -56.00 -16.68 162.46
C PHE A 19 -56.84 -15.93 161.41
N LEU A 20 -57.93 -15.27 161.85
CA LEU A 20 -58.76 -14.45 160.96
C LEU A 20 -58.00 -13.23 160.42
N LYS A 21 -57.10 -12.63 161.22
CA LYS A 21 -56.25 -11.51 160.81
C LYS A 21 -55.26 -11.95 159.72
N VAL A 22 -54.55 -13.07 159.90
CA VAL A 22 -53.63 -13.59 158.89
C VAL A 22 -54.39 -13.97 157.62
N LEU A 23 -55.50 -14.71 157.72
CA LEU A 23 -56.35 -15.00 156.57
C LEU A 23 -56.85 -13.74 155.86
N SER A 24 -57.23 -12.69 156.60
CA SER A 24 -57.65 -11.41 156.02
C SER A 24 -56.50 -10.68 155.32
N LEU A 25 -55.28 -10.75 155.88
CA LEU A 25 -54.09 -10.17 155.26
C LEU A 25 -53.73 -10.91 153.96
N VAL A 26 -53.77 -12.24 153.97
CA VAL A 26 -53.52 -13.10 152.80
C VAL A 26 -54.58 -12.90 151.72
N LYS A 27 -55.87 -12.84 152.11
CA LYS A 27 -56.98 -12.50 151.20
C LYS A 27 -56.77 -11.16 150.50
N ASN A 28 -56.18 -10.19 151.20
CA ASN A 28 -55.87 -8.87 150.66
C ASN A 28 -54.52 -8.83 149.91
N GLY A 29 -53.92 -9.98 149.62
CA GLY A 29 -52.69 -10.09 148.83
C GLY A 29 -51.38 -9.82 149.60
N LYS A 30 -51.43 -9.67 150.94
CA LYS A 30 -50.20 -9.61 151.75
C LYS A 30 -49.74 -11.03 152.06
N LEU A 31 -48.80 -11.52 151.25
CA LEU A 31 -48.29 -12.89 151.33
C LEU A 31 -47.00 -13.02 152.15
N ASN A 32 -46.52 -11.96 152.79
CA ASN A 32 -45.34 -11.98 153.65
C ASN A 32 -45.66 -12.25 155.13
N VAL A 33 -46.91 -12.60 155.45
CA VAL A 33 -47.37 -12.89 156.82
C VAL A 33 -47.40 -14.39 157.05
N ARG A 34 -47.08 -14.84 158.26
CA ARG A 34 -47.12 -16.26 158.63
C ARG A 34 -47.84 -16.41 159.97
N MET A 35 -48.56 -17.52 160.14
CA MET A 35 -49.09 -17.92 161.44
C MET A 35 -47.94 -18.42 162.33
N PRO A 36 -47.86 -17.99 163.62
CA PRO A 36 -46.91 -18.55 164.57
C PRO A 36 -47.21 -20.04 164.82
N VAL A 37 -46.22 -20.90 164.62
CA VAL A 37 -46.31 -22.36 164.84
C VAL A 37 -45.82 -22.69 166.26
N THR A 38 -46.52 -22.21 167.29
CA THR A 38 -46.11 -22.36 168.70
C THR A 38 -46.98 -23.34 169.50
N GLN A 39 -47.97 -24.00 168.88
CA GLN A 39 -48.89 -24.94 169.54
C GLN A 39 -48.70 -26.37 169.04
N ALA A 40 -48.63 -27.35 169.95
CA ALA A 40 -48.63 -28.77 169.62
C ALA A 40 -50.06 -29.29 169.37
N GLY A 41 -50.27 -30.09 168.32
CA GLY A 41 -51.59 -30.65 167.98
C GLY A 41 -52.17 -30.14 166.64
N ILE A 42 -53.49 -30.31 166.45
CA ILE A 42 -54.19 -29.96 165.19
C ILE A 42 -54.05 -28.47 164.84
N ASN A 43 -54.05 -27.59 165.84
CA ASN A 43 -53.95 -26.14 165.64
C ASN A 43 -52.62 -25.71 165.00
N GLY A 44 -51.48 -26.27 165.44
CA GLY A 44 -50.18 -25.99 164.84
C GLY A 44 -50.09 -26.47 163.38
N ARG A 45 -50.72 -27.60 163.08
CA ARG A 45 -50.77 -28.17 161.73
C ARG A 45 -51.65 -27.37 160.77
N ILE A 46 -52.73 -26.75 161.28
CA ILE A 46 -53.52 -25.78 160.51
C ILE A 46 -52.66 -24.55 160.16
N CYS A 47 -51.84 -24.05 161.08
CA CYS A 47 -50.91 -22.94 160.83
C CYS A 47 -49.84 -23.29 159.79
N GLU A 48 -49.25 -24.49 159.85
CA GLU A 48 -48.29 -24.98 158.85
C GLU A 48 -48.92 -25.04 157.46
N VAL A 49 -50.08 -25.71 157.31
CA VAL A 49 -50.76 -25.82 156.02
C VAL A 49 -51.15 -24.44 155.48
N LEU A 50 -51.59 -23.51 156.34
CA LEU A 50 -51.87 -22.14 155.92
C LEU A 50 -50.59 -21.43 155.44
N ASN A 51 -49.48 -21.57 156.16
CA ASN A 51 -48.19 -21.01 155.76
C ASN A 51 -47.71 -21.60 154.42
N ASP A 52 -47.87 -22.89 154.18
CA ASP A 52 -47.55 -23.55 152.90
C ASP A 52 -48.38 -22.97 151.74
N ILE A 53 -49.67 -22.70 151.97
CA ILE A 53 -50.55 -22.05 150.99
C ILE A 53 -50.10 -20.62 150.70
N ILE A 54 -49.65 -19.89 151.72
CA ILE A 54 -49.13 -18.52 151.57
C ILE A 54 -47.82 -18.54 150.78
N ASP A 55 -46.88 -19.44 151.12
CA ASP A 55 -45.61 -19.64 150.41
C ASP A 55 -45.85 -19.95 148.92
N MET A 56 -46.80 -20.85 148.62
CA MET A 56 -47.15 -21.22 147.25
C MET A 56 -47.68 -20.03 146.44
N ASN A 57 -48.56 -19.23 147.04
CA ASN A 57 -49.06 -18.00 146.42
C ASN A 57 -47.95 -16.97 146.20
N GLU A 58 -47.05 -16.80 147.17
CA GLU A 58 -45.95 -15.82 147.08
C GLU A 58 -45.01 -16.17 145.92
N ARG A 59 -44.64 -17.46 145.79
CA ARG A 59 -43.81 -17.95 144.70
C ARG A 59 -44.49 -17.82 143.34
N LEU A 60 -45.79 -18.14 143.24
CA LEU A 60 -46.53 -17.99 141.98
C LEU A 60 -46.53 -16.54 141.50
N VAL A 61 -46.80 -15.58 142.40
CA VAL A 61 -46.79 -14.15 142.06
C VAL A 61 -45.40 -13.71 141.61
N ALA A 62 -44.34 -14.17 142.29
CA ALA A 62 -42.95 -13.87 141.91
C ALA A 62 -42.61 -14.40 140.51
N GLU A 63 -43.00 -15.64 140.19
CA GLU A 63 -42.75 -16.27 138.88
C GLU A 63 -43.56 -15.61 137.75
N ILE A 64 -44.82 -15.23 137.99
CA ILE A 64 -45.61 -14.45 137.02
C ILE A 64 -44.95 -13.09 136.74
N SER A 65 -44.47 -12.39 137.78
CA SER A 65 -43.79 -11.11 137.64
C SER A 65 -42.44 -11.24 136.92
N SER A 66 -41.73 -12.34 137.16
CA SER A 66 -40.51 -12.71 136.43
C SER A 66 -40.80 -12.96 134.94
N ALA A 67 -41.85 -13.71 134.62
CA ALA A 67 -42.27 -13.97 133.25
C ALA A 67 -42.67 -12.68 132.51
N GLU A 68 -43.41 -11.76 133.15
CA GLU A 68 -43.75 -10.44 132.58
C GLU A 68 -42.50 -9.64 132.18
N LYS A 69 -41.51 -9.56 133.05
CA LYS A 69 -40.25 -8.84 132.76
C LYS A 69 -39.43 -9.54 131.67
N THR A 70 -39.35 -10.86 131.70
CA THR A 70 -38.42 -11.60 130.85
C THR A 70 -39.00 -11.87 129.46
N ILE A 71 -40.27 -12.25 129.38
CA ILE A 71 -40.97 -12.54 128.13
C ILE A 71 -41.50 -11.24 127.53
N GLY A 72 -42.25 -10.45 128.31
CA GLY A 72 -42.92 -9.24 127.82
C GLY A 72 -41.97 -8.09 127.50
N LYS A 73 -41.07 -7.72 128.43
CA LYS A 73 -40.19 -6.56 128.27
C LYS A 73 -38.85 -6.86 127.59
N ARG A 74 -38.25 -8.02 127.88
CA ARG A 74 -36.94 -8.41 127.34
C ARG A 74 -37.02 -9.27 126.08
N GLY A 75 -38.22 -9.70 125.67
CA GLY A 75 -38.42 -10.48 124.44
C GLY A 75 -37.83 -11.89 124.49
N ASN A 76 -37.51 -12.44 125.67
CA ASN A 76 -37.03 -13.82 125.78
C ASN A 76 -38.22 -14.79 125.76
N LEU A 77 -38.64 -15.15 124.55
CA LEU A 77 -39.83 -15.97 124.29
C LEU A 77 -39.68 -17.44 124.71
N SER A 78 -38.47 -17.86 125.10
CA SER A 78 -38.18 -19.24 125.53
C SER A 78 -38.38 -19.47 127.03
N LYS A 79 -38.50 -18.41 127.85
CA LYS A 79 -38.71 -18.56 129.30
C LYS A 79 -40.10 -19.15 129.59
N ARG A 80 -40.19 -20.01 130.59
CA ARG A 80 -41.42 -20.61 131.12
C ARG A 80 -41.50 -20.35 132.63
N ILE A 81 -42.74 -20.33 133.15
CA ILE A 81 -43.07 -20.19 134.57
C ILE A 81 -42.86 -21.56 135.24
N GLU A 82 -42.12 -21.61 136.35
CA GLU A 82 -41.82 -22.86 137.08
C GLU A 82 -42.15 -22.70 138.56
N LEU A 83 -43.15 -23.45 139.06
CA LEU A 83 -43.54 -23.44 140.47
C LEU A 83 -43.15 -24.77 141.14
N THR A 84 -42.10 -24.76 141.95
CA THR A 84 -41.62 -25.93 142.69
C THR A 84 -42.64 -26.39 143.72
N ASP A 85 -42.82 -27.72 143.85
CA ASP A 85 -43.77 -28.38 144.78
C ASP A 85 -45.26 -28.18 144.49
N ALA A 86 -45.62 -27.55 143.36
CA ALA A 86 -47.00 -27.42 142.91
C ALA A 86 -47.61 -28.81 142.60
N LYS A 87 -48.74 -29.13 143.25
CA LYS A 87 -49.51 -30.36 143.02
C LYS A 87 -50.97 -30.04 142.77
N GLY A 88 -51.64 -30.93 142.02
CA GLY A 88 -53.04 -30.74 141.63
C GLY A 88 -53.24 -29.49 140.75
N GLU A 89 -54.30 -28.74 141.04
CA GLU A 89 -54.72 -27.56 140.25
C GLU A 89 -53.63 -26.47 140.14
N TRP A 90 -52.71 -26.34 141.11
CA TRP A 90 -51.59 -25.39 141.01
C TRP A 90 -50.65 -25.70 139.85
N ALA A 91 -50.38 -26.98 139.58
CA ALA A 91 -49.54 -27.40 138.47
C ALA A 91 -50.25 -27.17 137.13
N GLU A 92 -51.57 -27.42 137.06
CA GLU A 92 -52.34 -27.15 135.84
C GLU A 92 -52.50 -25.65 135.57
N GLY A 93 -52.57 -24.80 136.59
CA GLY A 93 -52.54 -23.34 136.43
C GLY A 93 -51.25 -22.87 135.76
N VAL A 94 -50.09 -23.35 136.23
CA VAL A 94 -48.77 -23.02 135.64
C VAL A 94 -48.66 -23.56 134.21
N LYS A 95 -49.11 -24.80 133.96
CA LYS A 95 -49.14 -25.38 132.62
C LYS A 95 -50.02 -24.57 131.67
N SER A 96 -51.19 -24.12 132.12
CA SER A 96 -52.09 -23.26 131.33
C SER A 96 -51.43 -21.93 130.97
N LEU A 97 -50.71 -21.29 131.91
CA LEU A 97 -49.94 -20.08 131.62
C LEU A 97 -48.81 -20.32 130.62
N ASN A 98 -48.08 -21.42 130.75
CA ASN A 98 -47.01 -21.79 129.82
C ASN A 98 -47.52 -22.16 128.42
N ASN A 99 -48.71 -22.75 128.33
CA ASN A 99 -49.38 -22.98 127.04
C ASN A 99 -49.74 -21.66 126.39
N LEU A 100 -50.33 -20.71 127.13
CA LEU A 100 -50.64 -19.37 126.61
C LEU A 100 -49.38 -18.63 126.11
N ILE A 101 -48.26 -18.73 126.85
CA ILE A 101 -46.97 -18.19 126.40
C ILE A 101 -46.55 -18.88 125.08
N THR A 102 -46.65 -20.19 124.98
CA THR A 102 -46.27 -20.94 123.76
C THR A 102 -47.15 -20.56 122.56
N ASP A 103 -48.45 -20.39 122.77
CA ASP A 103 -49.43 -20.06 121.74
C ASP A 103 -49.24 -18.63 121.20
N LEU A 104 -48.75 -17.68 122.01
CA LEU A 104 -48.43 -16.32 121.57
C LEU A 104 -47.04 -16.20 120.92
N THR A 105 -46.09 -17.04 121.35
CA THR A 105 -44.68 -16.93 120.92
C THR A 105 -44.41 -17.65 119.61
N SER A 106 -45.03 -18.81 119.38
CA SER A 106 -44.74 -19.63 118.19
C SER A 106 -45.04 -18.91 116.86
N PRO A 107 -46.20 -18.24 116.66
CA PRO A 107 -46.47 -17.50 115.42
C PRO A 107 -45.51 -16.31 115.19
N THR A 108 -45.06 -15.67 116.27
CA THR A 108 -44.12 -14.54 116.21
C THR A 108 -42.75 -14.98 115.71
N LEU A 109 -42.29 -16.16 116.12
CA LEU A 109 -41.04 -16.76 115.64
C LEU A 109 -41.13 -17.14 114.15
N GLU A 110 -42.27 -17.68 113.70
CA GLU A 110 -42.48 -18.02 112.28
C GLU A 110 -42.47 -16.79 111.36
N ILE A 111 -43.07 -15.66 111.81
CA ILE A 111 -43.01 -14.40 111.07
C ILE A 111 -41.56 -13.89 110.95
N ALA A 112 -40.81 -13.91 112.06
CA ALA A 112 -39.40 -13.49 112.05
C ALA A 112 -38.55 -14.38 111.12
N SER A 113 -38.79 -15.69 111.12
CA SER A 113 -38.14 -16.65 110.23
C SER A 113 -38.45 -16.38 108.75
N MET A 114 -39.70 -16.08 108.41
CA MET A 114 -40.10 -15.71 107.05
C MET A 114 -39.41 -14.41 106.59
N ILE A 115 -39.42 -13.36 107.42
CA ILE A 115 -38.75 -12.09 107.09
C ILE A 115 -37.25 -12.30 106.85
N ASN A 116 -36.60 -13.09 107.71
CA ASN A 116 -35.18 -13.43 107.53
C ASN A 116 -34.94 -14.21 106.23
N SER A 117 -35.87 -15.10 105.84
CA SER A 117 -35.78 -15.83 104.58
C SER A 117 -35.91 -14.90 103.37
N VAL A 118 -36.85 -13.95 103.41
CA VAL A 118 -37.02 -12.91 102.38
C VAL A 118 -35.78 -12.04 102.25
N ALA A 119 -35.19 -11.61 103.37
CA ALA A 119 -33.97 -10.79 103.38
C ALA A 119 -32.77 -11.51 102.74
N ASN A 120 -32.69 -12.83 102.89
CA ASN A 120 -31.66 -13.67 102.25
C ASN A 120 -32.01 -14.08 100.81
N GLY A 121 -33.11 -13.55 100.24
CA GLY A 121 -33.54 -13.84 98.87
C GLY A 121 -34.30 -15.16 98.69
N ASP A 122 -34.60 -15.89 99.77
CA ASP A 122 -35.42 -17.11 99.73
C ASP A 122 -36.91 -16.75 99.85
N LEU A 123 -37.56 -16.62 98.69
CA LEU A 123 -38.99 -16.32 98.59
C LEU A 123 -39.88 -17.57 98.61
N SER A 124 -39.33 -18.74 98.95
CA SER A 124 -40.09 -20.01 98.96
C SER A 124 -40.75 -20.33 100.30
N LYS A 125 -40.22 -19.80 101.40
CA LYS A 125 -40.64 -20.12 102.77
C LYS A 125 -41.84 -19.30 103.22
N GLN A 126 -43.00 -19.94 103.31
CA GLN A 126 -44.24 -19.36 103.81
C GLN A 126 -44.41 -19.59 105.31
N ILE A 127 -45.14 -18.70 105.98
CA ILE A 127 -45.60 -18.91 107.36
C ILE A 127 -46.62 -20.06 107.33
N PRO A 128 -46.40 -21.15 108.07
CA PRO A 128 -47.36 -22.25 108.13
C PRO A 128 -48.68 -21.76 108.74
N LEU A 129 -49.81 -22.18 108.15
CA LEU A 129 -51.14 -21.82 108.64
C LEU A 129 -51.59 -22.67 109.84
N GLU A 130 -50.76 -23.63 110.23
CA GLU A 130 -50.95 -24.54 111.36
C GLU A 130 -49.64 -24.66 112.12
N ILE A 131 -49.67 -24.49 113.44
CA ILE A 131 -48.49 -24.58 114.32
C ILE A 131 -48.84 -25.54 115.46
N SER A 132 -47.97 -26.51 115.73
CA SER A 132 -48.14 -27.49 116.82
C SER A 132 -49.48 -28.25 116.78
N GLY A 133 -49.98 -28.57 115.59
CA GLY A 133 -51.23 -29.34 115.39
C GLY A 133 -52.52 -28.53 115.56
N GLN A 134 -52.41 -27.19 115.68
CA GLN A 134 -53.57 -26.30 115.74
C GLN A 134 -53.56 -25.27 114.60
N PRO A 135 -54.70 -25.08 113.90
CA PRO A 135 -54.79 -24.06 112.87
C PRO A 135 -54.71 -22.67 113.50
N LEU A 136 -53.94 -21.77 112.89
CA LEU A 136 -53.92 -20.36 113.28
C LEU A 136 -55.34 -19.78 113.17
N LYS A 137 -55.77 -19.04 114.19
CA LYS A 137 -57.09 -18.40 114.26
C LYS A 137 -56.95 -16.92 114.60
N GLY A 138 -57.99 -16.15 114.27
CA GLY A 138 -58.04 -14.72 114.55
C GLY A 138 -56.93 -13.93 113.87
N GLU A 139 -56.29 -13.04 114.61
CA GLU A 139 -55.27 -12.10 114.10
C GLU A 139 -54.02 -12.79 113.54
N PHE A 140 -53.54 -13.88 114.17
CA PHE A 140 -52.38 -14.61 113.66
C PHE A 140 -52.62 -15.21 112.28
N LEU A 141 -53.84 -15.69 112.00
CA LEU A 141 -54.21 -16.18 110.68
C LEU A 141 -54.23 -15.06 109.63
N ARG A 142 -54.73 -13.87 110.00
CA ARG A 142 -54.75 -12.70 109.13
C ARG A 142 -53.33 -12.29 108.74
N ILE A 143 -52.45 -12.12 109.73
CA ILE A 143 -51.05 -11.73 109.51
C ILE A 143 -50.32 -12.78 108.66
N ALA A 144 -50.49 -14.06 108.95
CA ALA A 144 -49.88 -15.14 108.17
C ALA A 144 -50.36 -15.13 106.71
N LYS A 145 -51.67 -14.96 106.48
CA LYS A 145 -52.23 -14.86 105.12
C LYS A 145 -51.73 -13.64 104.36
N GLU A 146 -51.73 -12.46 104.96
CA GLU A 146 -51.28 -11.22 104.33
C GLU A 146 -49.78 -11.26 104.00
N SER A 147 -48.98 -11.78 104.93
CA SER A 147 -47.53 -11.95 104.75
C SER A 147 -47.21 -12.99 103.66
N ASN A 148 -47.92 -14.13 103.63
CA ASN A 148 -47.79 -15.12 102.56
C ASN A 148 -48.26 -14.57 101.19
N GLN A 149 -49.27 -13.72 101.15
CA GLN A 149 -49.69 -13.03 99.92
C GLN A 149 -48.62 -12.05 99.42
N MET A 150 -47.99 -11.27 100.31
CA MET A 150 -46.88 -10.40 99.95
C MET A 150 -45.70 -11.22 99.38
N LEU A 151 -45.34 -12.32 100.04
CA LEU A 151 -44.28 -13.23 99.59
C LEU A 151 -44.59 -13.80 98.19
N SER A 152 -45.84 -14.21 97.96
CA SER A 152 -46.27 -14.70 96.66
C SER A 152 -46.13 -13.64 95.56
N LYS A 153 -46.46 -12.37 95.84
CA LYS A 153 -46.29 -11.28 94.86
C LYS A 153 -44.82 -11.00 94.56
N LEU A 154 -43.96 -10.97 95.58
CA LEU A 154 -42.51 -10.82 95.42
C LEU A 154 -41.91 -11.93 94.55
N ARG A 155 -42.29 -13.17 94.82
CA ARG A 155 -41.82 -14.33 94.05
C ARG A 155 -42.25 -14.26 92.59
N LEU A 156 -43.52 -13.95 92.32
CA LEU A 156 -44.04 -13.82 90.95
C LEU A 156 -43.32 -12.71 90.18
N PHE A 157 -43.09 -11.56 90.82
CA PHE A 157 -42.36 -10.46 90.19
C PHE A 157 -40.90 -10.83 89.88
N SER A 158 -40.18 -11.38 90.86
CA SER A 158 -38.78 -11.79 90.65
C SER A 158 -38.66 -12.80 89.51
N MET A 159 -39.50 -13.83 89.49
CA MET A 159 -39.51 -14.82 88.42
C MET A 159 -39.75 -14.19 87.04
N GLU A 160 -40.68 -13.24 86.94
CA GLU A 160 -41.06 -12.65 85.67
C GLU A 160 -40.02 -11.65 85.15
N VAL A 161 -39.44 -10.81 86.02
CA VAL A 161 -38.34 -9.93 85.63
C VAL A 161 -37.10 -10.73 85.23
N THR A 162 -36.75 -11.77 85.99
CA THR A 162 -35.63 -12.66 85.63
C THR A 162 -35.90 -13.37 84.30
N ARG A 163 -37.13 -13.82 84.05
CA ARG A 163 -37.51 -14.42 82.76
C ARG A 163 -37.31 -13.46 81.60
N VAL A 164 -37.85 -12.24 81.70
CA VAL A 164 -37.78 -11.23 80.62
C VAL A 164 -36.34 -10.76 80.40
N ALA A 165 -35.59 -10.51 81.48
CA ALA A 165 -34.18 -10.15 81.39
C ALA A 165 -33.37 -11.26 80.69
N ARG A 166 -33.60 -12.53 81.02
CA ARG A 166 -32.94 -13.66 80.38
C ARG A 166 -33.35 -13.79 78.91
N GLN A 167 -34.65 -13.72 78.61
CA GLN A 167 -35.15 -13.95 77.26
C GLN A 167 -34.81 -12.81 76.30
N VAL A 168 -35.05 -11.56 76.68
CA VAL A 168 -34.79 -10.39 75.84
C VAL A 168 -33.30 -10.01 75.86
N GLY A 169 -32.67 -10.04 77.03
CA GLY A 169 -31.29 -9.60 77.21
C GLY A 169 -30.23 -10.64 76.84
N SER A 170 -30.48 -11.93 77.08
CA SER A 170 -29.47 -12.99 76.86
C SER A 170 -29.82 -13.96 75.75
N GLU A 171 -31.06 -14.44 75.67
CA GLU A 171 -31.48 -15.42 74.65
C GLU A 171 -31.86 -14.78 73.30
N GLY A 172 -31.95 -13.46 73.22
CA GLY A 172 -32.32 -12.74 71.99
C GLY A 172 -33.78 -12.95 71.54
N LYS A 173 -34.66 -13.43 72.43
CA LYS A 173 -36.10 -13.57 72.18
C LYS A 173 -36.78 -12.22 72.35
N LEU A 174 -36.74 -11.42 71.29
CA LEU A 174 -37.27 -10.06 71.27
C LEU A 174 -38.80 -10.04 71.22
N GLY A 175 -39.42 -9.12 71.97
CA GLY A 175 -40.87 -8.93 72.05
C GLY A 175 -41.53 -9.51 73.30
N GLU A 176 -40.76 -10.17 74.16
CA GLU A 176 -41.23 -10.67 75.45
C GLU A 176 -41.44 -9.53 76.45
N GLN A 177 -42.55 -9.60 77.19
CA GLN A 177 -42.93 -8.61 78.19
C GLN A 177 -43.30 -9.30 79.49
N ALA A 178 -43.01 -8.64 80.61
CA ALA A 178 -43.39 -9.05 81.94
C ALA A 178 -44.89 -8.87 82.11
N LYS A 179 -45.60 -9.97 82.42
CA LYS A 179 -47.05 -9.98 82.64
C LYS A 179 -47.37 -10.49 84.04
N ILE A 180 -47.52 -9.57 84.99
CA ILE A 180 -47.79 -9.90 86.38
C ILE A 180 -49.22 -9.46 86.72
N LYS A 181 -50.10 -10.39 87.10
CA LYS A 181 -51.49 -10.07 87.46
C LYS A 181 -51.56 -9.47 88.86
N GLY A 182 -52.33 -8.38 89.03
CA GLY A 182 -52.61 -7.79 90.34
C GLY A 182 -51.50 -6.94 90.94
N VAL A 183 -50.58 -6.44 90.11
CA VAL A 183 -49.59 -5.43 90.49
C VAL A 183 -50.22 -4.03 90.51
N ALA A 184 -49.89 -3.23 91.51
CA ALA A 184 -50.34 -1.86 91.68
C ALA A 184 -49.25 -1.05 92.39
N GLY A 185 -49.29 0.28 92.26
CA GLY A 185 -48.25 1.18 92.77
C GLY A 185 -46.90 0.90 92.13
N VAL A 186 -45.83 0.90 92.93
CA VAL A 186 -44.44 0.70 92.48
C VAL A 186 -44.25 -0.56 91.63
N TRP A 187 -45.00 -1.64 91.91
CA TRP A 187 -44.90 -2.88 91.13
C TRP A 187 -45.38 -2.73 89.69
N ALA A 188 -46.39 -1.89 89.45
CA ALA A 188 -46.88 -1.61 88.10
C ALA A 188 -45.85 -0.75 87.34
N GLU A 189 -45.36 0.33 87.97
CA GLU A 189 -44.35 1.22 87.39
C GLU A 189 -43.06 0.48 87.00
N LEU A 190 -42.59 -0.43 87.86
CA LEU A 190 -41.42 -1.26 87.56
C LEU A 190 -41.68 -2.24 86.42
N THR A 191 -42.86 -2.86 86.37
CA THR A 191 -43.25 -3.77 85.28
C THR A 191 -43.30 -3.01 83.95
N ASP A 192 -43.88 -1.82 83.94
CA ASP A 192 -43.97 -0.96 82.75
C ASP A 192 -42.60 -0.47 82.31
N SER A 193 -41.72 -0.09 83.25
CA SER A 193 -40.34 0.33 82.94
C SER A 193 -39.53 -0.80 82.30
N VAL A 194 -39.62 -2.03 82.85
CA VAL A 194 -38.98 -3.22 82.26
C VAL A 194 -39.53 -3.52 80.87
N ASN A 195 -40.85 -3.41 80.69
CA ASN A 195 -41.51 -3.62 79.40
C ASN A 195 -41.15 -2.56 78.37
N GLN A 196 -41.01 -1.30 78.77
CA GLN A 196 -40.57 -0.21 77.91
C GLN A 196 -39.13 -0.40 77.47
N MET A 197 -38.23 -0.78 78.39
CA MET A 197 -36.85 -1.11 78.07
C MET A 197 -36.77 -2.30 77.09
N ALA A 198 -37.48 -3.40 77.37
CA ALA A 198 -37.54 -4.58 76.51
C ALA A 198 -38.13 -4.26 75.13
N GLY A 199 -39.17 -3.42 75.07
CA GLY A 199 -39.80 -2.95 73.85
C GLY A 199 -38.86 -2.09 72.99
N ASN A 200 -38.15 -1.14 73.61
CA ASN A 200 -37.18 -0.28 72.94
C ASN A 200 -36.02 -1.11 72.34
N LEU A 201 -35.42 -2.01 73.14
CA LEU A 201 -34.36 -2.90 72.67
C LEU A 201 -34.84 -3.82 71.53
N THR A 202 -36.05 -4.38 71.67
CA THR A 202 -36.68 -5.21 70.63
C THR A 202 -36.83 -4.46 69.31
N ALA A 203 -37.39 -3.24 69.35
CA ALA A 203 -37.61 -2.44 68.16
C ALA A 203 -36.28 -2.04 67.49
N GLN A 204 -35.30 -1.62 68.29
CA GLN A 204 -33.98 -1.21 67.81
C GLN A 204 -33.22 -2.36 67.16
N VAL A 205 -33.09 -3.51 67.84
CA VAL A 205 -32.34 -4.67 67.32
C VAL A 205 -33.03 -5.30 66.10
N ARG A 206 -34.37 -5.41 66.09
CA ARG A 206 -35.08 -5.90 64.90
C ARG A 206 -34.89 -5.00 63.69
N ASN A 207 -34.88 -3.68 63.87
CA ASN A 207 -34.69 -2.75 62.77
C ASN A 207 -33.28 -2.81 62.21
N VAL A 208 -32.25 -2.89 63.08
CA VAL A 208 -30.86 -3.16 62.69
C VAL A 208 -30.78 -4.44 61.87
N ALA A 209 -31.31 -5.55 62.38
CA ALA A 209 -31.28 -6.84 61.69
C ALA A 209 -31.97 -6.78 60.32
N ALA A 210 -33.12 -6.10 60.22
CA ALA A 210 -33.85 -5.94 58.97
C ALA A 210 -33.06 -5.12 57.92
N VAL A 211 -32.40 -4.05 58.34
CA VAL A 211 -31.57 -3.21 57.46
C VAL A 211 -30.31 -3.95 57.03
N THR A 212 -29.59 -4.58 57.96
CA THR A 212 -28.39 -5.38 57.63
C THR A 212 -28.72 -6.55 56.71
N THR A 213 -29.89 -7.19 56.88
CA THR A 213 -30.38 -8.24 55.97
C THR A 213 -30.68 -7.68 54.58
N ALA A 214 -31.26 -6.48 54.49
CA ALA A 214 -31.53 -5.82 53.21
C ALA A 214 -30.23 -5.48 52.47
N VAL A 215 -29.26 -4.91 53.19
CA VAL A 215 -27.92 -4.60 52.68
C VAL A 215 -27.22 -5.86 52.17
N ALA A 216 -27.29 -6.97 52.91
CA ALA A 216 -26.73 -8.25 52.49
C ALA A 216 -27.39 -8.81 51.22
N LYS A 217 -28.66 -8.48 50.97
CA LYS A 217 -29.39 -8.83 49.73
C LYS A 217 -29.20 -7.81 48.60
N GLY A 218 -28.41 -6.75 48.82
CA GLY A 218 -28.15 -5.69 47.83
C GLY A 218 -29.17 -4.56 47.82
N ASP A 219 -30.15 -4.54 48.73
CA ASP A 219 -31.08 -3.41 48.89
C ASP A 219 -30.47 -2.35 49.81
N LEU A 220 -29.83 -1.37 49.17
CA LEU A 220 -29.14 -0.25 49.81
C LEU A 220 -30.05 0.97 50.03
N SER A 221 -31.36 0.85 49.75
CA SER A 221 -32.32 1.93 49.98
C SER A 221 -32.79 2.02 51.44
N ARG A 222 -32.59 0.96 52.21
CA ARG A 222 -33.13 0.83 53.57
C ARG A 222 -32.15 1.37 54.62
N LYS A 223 -32.68 2.21 55.51
CA LYS A 223 -31.95 2.79 56.65
C LYS A 223 -32.62 2.46 57.97
N ILE A 224 -31.83 2.50 59.04
CA ILE A 224 -32.35 2.42 60.40
C ILE A 224 -33.03 3.74 60.72
N THR A 225 -34.33 3.69 61.00
CA THR A 225 -35.16 4.89 61.28
C THR A 225 -35.55 5.02 62.74
N VAL A 226 -35.56 3.90 63.48
CA VAL A 226 -35.98 3.86 64.90
C VAL A 226 -35.17 4.84 65.76
N GLU A 227 -35.84 5.47 66.73
CA GLU A 227 -35.20 6.36 67.70
C GLU A 227 -34.26 5.58 68.63
N ALA A 228 -33.04 6.08 68.78
CA ALA A 228 -32.00 5.48 69.58
C ALA A 228 -31.23 6.57 70.32
N LYS A 229 -30.67 6.21 71.48
CA LYS A 229 -29.83 7.08 72.31
C LYS A 229 -28.59 6.30 72.75
N GLY A 230 -27.53 7.02 73.12
CA GLY A 230 -26.27 6.42 73.55
C GLY A 230 -25.63 5.55 72.45
N GLU A 231 -25.07 4.41 72.83
CA GLU A 231 -24.34 3.49 71.94
C GLU A 231 -25.22 2.96 70.77
N ILE A 232 -26.53 2.80 70.98
CA ILE A 232 -27.43 2.35 69.91
C ILE A 232 -27.61 3.45 68.84
N LEU A 233 -27.51 4.73 69.20
CA LEU A 233 -27.53 5.82 68.23
C LEU A 233 -26.25 5.82 67.39
N GLU A 234 -25.10 5.59 68.03
CA GLU A 234 -23.83 5.46 67.33
C GLU A 234 -23.85 4.28 66.36
N LEU A 235 -24.36 3.12 66.79
CA LEU A 235 -24.54 1.95 65.93
C LEU A 235 -25.47 2.26 64.74
N LYS A 236 -26.61 2.91 64.98
CA LYS A 236 -27.53 3.37 63.92
C LYS A 236 -26.81 4.26 62.92
N ASN A 237 -26.05 5.24 63.38
CA ASN A 237 -25.34 6.18 62.52
C ASN A 237 -24.25 5.47 61.71
N THR A 238 -23.43 4.63 62.34
CA THR A 238 -22.40 3.84 61.67
C THR A 238 -22.98 2.95 60.58
N ILE A 239 -24.06 2.22 60.87
CA ILE A 239 -24.72 1.38 59.86
C ILE A 239 -25.31 2.24 58.74
N ASN A 240 -26.00 3.33 59.05
CA ASN A 240 -26.58 4.21 58.02
C ASN A 240 -25.50 4.84 57.13
N THR A 241 -24.38 5.28 57.70
CA THR A 241 -23.23 5.79 56.94
C THR A 241 -22.63 4.71 56.05
N MET A 242 -22.52 3.47 56.53
CA MET A 242 -22.06 2.33 55.71
C MET A 242 -23.03 2.05 54.55
N VAL A 243 -24.35 2.11 54.77
CA VAL A 243 -25.35 2.00 53.69
C VAL A 243 -25.20 3.12 52.67
N ASP A 244 -25.01 4.36 53.13
CA ASP A 244 -24.80 5.52 52.25
C ASP A 244 -23.54 5.38 51.37
N GLN A 245 -22.43 4.94 51.98
CA GLN A 245 -21.18 4.67 51.26
C GLN A 245 -21.34 3.56 50.22
N LEU A 246 -21.99 2.45 50.59
CA LEU A 246 -22.28 1.35 49.67
C LEU A 246 -23.15 1.80 48.49
N ASN A 247 -24.21 2.56 48.78
CA ASN A 247 -25.16 3.01 47.76
C ASN A 247 -24.50 3.99 46.77
N SER A 248 -23.69 4.92 47.30
CA SER A 248 -22.92 5.86 46.47
C SER A 248 -21.87 5.13 45.62
N PHE A 249 -21.12 4.18 46.20
CA PHE A 249 -20.15 3.38 45.45
C PHE A 249 -20.83 2.54 44.36
N SER A 250 -21.93 1.85 44.67
CA SER A 250 -22.68 1.04 43.69
C SER A 250 -23.19 1.89 42.52
N SER A 251 -23.71 3.08 42.81
CA SER A 251 -24.17 4.02 41.79
C SER A 251 -23.01 4.49 40.89
N GLU A 252 -21.88 4.84 41.49
CA GLU A 252 -20.70 5.29 40.75
C GLU A 252 -20.07 4.18 39.90
N VAL A 253 -19.97 2.94 40.41
CA VAL A 253 -19.47 1.81 39.63
C VAL A 253 -20.41 1.48 38.47
N THR A 254 -21.73 1.50 38.70
CA THR A 254 -22.72 1.26 37.63
C THR A 254 -22.61 2.34 36.55
N ARG A 255 -22.50 3.61 36.96
CA ARG A 255 -22.29 4.73 36.05
C ARG A 255 -21.00 4.59 35.25
N MET A 256 -19.89 4.20 35.90
CA MET A 256 -18.60 4.00 35.22
C MET A 256 -18.61 2.83 34.25
N ALA A 257 -19.25 1.72 34.61
CA ALA A 257 -19.43 0.59 33.70
C ALA A 257 -20.22 1.02 32.46
N LEU A 258 -21.27 1.83 32.62
CA LEU A 258 -22.06 2.34 31.51
C LEU A 258 -21.26 3.35 30.66
N GLU A 259 -20.72 4.41 31.27
CA GLU A 259 -20.03 5.49 30.54
C GLU A 259 -18.77 5.00 29.84
N VAL A 260 -17.87 4.31 30.56
CA VAL A 260 -16.55 3.93 30.03
C VAL A 260 -16.62 2.58 29.31
N GLY A 261 -17.38 1.63 29.84
CA GLY A 261 -17.46 0.27 29.30
C GLY A 261 -18.40 0.14 28.10
N THR A 262 -19.57 0.81 28.13
CA THR A 262 -20.63 0.60 27.12
C THR A 262 -20.79 1.78 26.17
N GLU A 263 -20.88 3.00 26.70
CA GLU A 263 -21.14 4.21 25.90
C GLU A 263 -19.88 4.79 25.24
N GLY A 264 -18.69 4.34 25.65
CA GLY A 264 -17.42 4.84 25.12
C GLY A 264 -17.11 6.30 25.50
N LYS A 265 -17.78 6.84 26.52
CA LYS A 265 -17.48 8.16 27.10
C LYS A 265 -16.23 8.07 27.98
N LEU A 266 -15.08 8.17 27.33
CA LEU A 266 -13.78 8.02 27.98
C LEU A 266 -13.41 9.24 28.84
N GLY A 267 -12.95 9.00 30.09
CA GLY A 267 -12.52 10.05 31.03
C GLY A 267 -13.38 10.18 32.29
N GLY A 268 -14.44 9.37 32.43
CA GLY A 268 -15.21 9.28 33.66
C GLY A 268 -14.35 8.82 34.84
N GLN A 269 -14.60 9.41 36.02
CA GLN A 269 -14.03 8.98 37.30
C GLN A 269 -15.15 8.78 38.31
N ALA A 270 -15.06 7.70 39.08
CA ALA A 270 -15.87 7.45 40.25
C ALA A 270 -15.47 8.41 41.37
N LYS A 271 -16.45 9.15 41.90
CA LYS A 271 -16.27 10.06 43.04
C LYS A 271 -17.22 9.67 44.16
N VAL A 272 -16.72 8.91 45.13
CA VAL A 272 -17.50 8.48 46.29
C VAL A 272 -17.05 9.29 47.51
N PRO A 273 -17.88 10.19 48.07
CA PRO A 273 -17.50 11.02 49.20
C PRO A 273 -17.29 10.20 50.48
N GLY A 274 -16.29 10.58 51.28
CA GLY A 274 -16.08 10.03 52.63
C GLY A 274 -15.58 8.57 52.68
N VAL A 275 -15.10 8.02 51.56
CA VAL A 275 -14.52 6.66 51.52
C VAL A 275 -13.11 6.62 52.09
N ALA A 276 -12.83 5.58 52.88
CA ALA A 276 -11.53 5.30 53.46
C ALA A 276 -11.26 3.78 53.47
N GLY A 277 -9.99 3.39 53.67
CA GLY A 277 -9.58 1.99 53.64
C GLY A 277 -9.95 1.30 52.31
N THR A 278 -10.50 0.09 52.40
CA THR A 278 -10.86 -0.72 51.22
C THR A 278 -11.77 -0.01 50.23
N TRP A 279 -12.68 0.86 50.69
CA TRP A 279 -13.57 1.62 49.79
C TRP A 279 -12.83 2.61 48.93
N LYS A 280 -11.79 3.25 49.50
CA LYS A 280 -10.91 4.13 48.74
C LYS A 280 -10.08 3.32 47.74
N ASP A 281 -9.49 2.21 48.18
CA ASP A 281 -8.67 1.36 47.31
C ASP A 281 -9.47 0.82 46.12
N LEU A 282 -10.74 0.42 46.34
CA LEU A 282 -11.65 0.00 45.27
C LEU A 282 -12.00 1.15 44.32
N THR A 283 -12.31 2.34 44.85
CA THR A 283 -12.61 3.53 44.04
C THR A 283 -11.40 3.93 43.18
N ASP A 284 -10.21 3.92 43.77
CA ASP A 284 -8.95 4.23 43.08
C ASP A 284 -8.61 3.15 42.03
N SER A 285 -8.91 1.89 42.30
CA SER A 285 -8.73 0.78 41.35
C SER A 285 -9.66 0.90 40.14
N VAL A 286 -10.94 1.21 40.35
CA VAL A 286 -11.91 1.48 39.26
C VAL A 286 -11.46 2.68 38.44
N ASN A 287 -11.03 3.76 39.10
CA ASN A 287 -10.52 4.95 38.42
C ASN A 287 -9.25 4.67 37.62
N ARG A 288 -8.32 3.85 38.14
CA ARG A 288 -7.12 3.44 37.41
C ARG A 288 -7.47 2.58 36.19
N MET A 289 -8.42 1.66 36.32
CA MET A 289 -8.90 0.85 35.20
C MET A 289 -9.54 1.73 34.11
N ALA A 290 -10.46 2.62 34.49
CA ALA A 290 -11.12 3.54 33.58
C ALA A 290 -10.12 4.50 32.91
N GLY A 291 -9.14 5.00 33.65
CA GLY A 291 -8.06 5.86 33.14
C GLY A 291 -7.15 5.13 32.15
N ASN A 292 -6.79 3.88 32.45
CA ASN A 292 -6.01 3.04 31.54
C ASN A 292 -6.79 2.80 30.24
N LEU A 293 -8.03 2.31 30.29
CA LEU A 293 -8.85 2.09 29.09
C LEU A 293 -9.04 3.39 28.30
N THR A 294 -9.31 4.50 28.98
CA THR A 294 -9.45 5.83 28.38
C THR A 294 -8.20 6.24 27.62
N SER A 295 -7.02 6.17 28.24
CA SER A 295 -5.77 6.57 27.61
C SER A 295 -5.41 5.66 26.42
N GLN A 296 -5.64 4.36 26.57
CA GLN A 296 -5.34 3.36 25.55
C GLN A 296 -6.21 3.51 24.31
N VAL A 297 -7.53 3.56 24.48
CA VAL A 297 -8.47 3.70 23.35
C VAL A 297 -8.33 5.07 22.69
N ARG A 298 -8.13 6.15 23.46
CA ARG A 298 -7.93 7.49 22.90
C ARG A 298 -6.63 7.60 22.10
N ASN A 299 -5.56 6.92 22.51
CA ASN A 299 -4.31 6.89 21.75
C ASN A 299 -4.45 6.09 20.45
N ILE A 300 -5.15 4.95 20.49
CA ILE A 300 -5.50 4.17 19.28
C ILE A 300 -6.30 5.05 18.32
N ALA A 301 -7.37 5.68 18.80
CA ALA A 301 -8.18 6.56 17.97
C ALA A 301 -7.34 7.68 17.33
N GLY A 302 -6.46 8.33 18.09
CA GLY A 302 -5.57 9.35 17.57
C GLY A 302 -4.63 8.87 16.47
N VAL A 303 -4.06 7.66 16.62
CA VAL A 303 -3.17 7.05 15.62
C VAL A 303 -3.95 6.60 14.38
N THR A 304 -5.12 6.00 14.54
CA THR A 304 -5.98 5.60 13.41
C THR A 304 -6.50 6.81 12.63
N THR A 305 -6.84 7.92 13.31
CA THR A 305 -7.17 9.18 12.63
C THR A 305 -5.97 9.76 11.89
N ALA A 306 -4.77 9.71 12.47
CA ALA A 306 -3.54 10.13 11.79
C ALA A 306 -3.29 9.26 10.54
N LEU A 307 -3.46 7.95 10.66
CA LEU A 307 -3.36 6.98 9.57
C LEU A 307 -4.32 7.31 8.43
N GLN A 308 -5.58 7.62 8.75
CA GLN A 308 -6.59 8.03 7.78
C GLN A 308 -6.20 9.32 7.03
N ASN A 309 -5.58 10.26 7.73
CA ASN A 309 -5.11 11.52 7.15
C ASN A 309 -3.77 11.40 6.41
N GLY A 310 -3.19 10.20 6.34
CA GLY A 310 -1.89 9.95 5.70
C GLY A 310 -0.67 10.32 6.53
N ASP A 311 -0.84 10.67 7.82
CA ASP A 311 0.27 10.90 8.75
C ASP A 311 0.75 9.57 9.33
N LEU A 312 1.72 8.96 8.64
CA LEU A 312 2.32 7.68 9.00
C LEU A 312 3.45 7.80 10.04
N SER A 313 3.68 9.00 10.58
CA SER A 313 4.71 9.23 11.61
C SER A 313 4.23 8.86 13.02
N LYS A 314 2.91 8.78 13.23
CA LYS A 314 2.33 8.54 14.56
C LYS A 314 2.16 7.06 14.85
N LYS A 315 2.55 6.67 16.06
CA LYS A 315 2.41 5.31 16.59
C LYS A 315 1.74 5.33 17.95
N ILE A 316 1.18 4.19 18.32
CA ILE A 316 0.67 3.98 19.66
C ILE A 316 1.87 3.87 20.59
N THR A 317 1.99 4.80 21.54
CA THR A 317 3.14 4.88 22.46
C THR A 317 2.78 4.48 23.89
N VAL A 318 1.51 4.60 24.27
CA VAL A 318 1.00 4.25 25.60
C VAL A 318 1.39 2.83 26.02
N ASP A 319 1.67 2.64 27.31
CA ASP A 319 2.00 1.34 27.88
C ASP A 319 0.74 0.48 27.98
N VAL A 320 0.82 -0.72 27.41
CA VAL A 320 -0.31 -1.66 27.25
C VAL A 320 0.21 -3.07 27.49
N LYS A 321 -0.66 -3.91 28.06
CA LYS A 321 -0.36 -5.32 28.36
C LYS A 321 -1.48 -6.21 27.82
N GLY A 322 -1.22 -7.51 27.70
CA GLY A 322 -2.19 -8.49 27.21
C GLY A 322 -2.64 -8.21 25.77
N GLU A 323 -3.93 -8.40 25.49
CA GLU A 323 -4.53 -8.21 24.16
C GLU A 323 -4.34 -6.79 23.61
N MET A 324 -4.33 -5.77 24.48
CA MET A 324 -4.07 -4.38 24.06
C MET A 324 -2.64 -4.18 23.54
N LEU A 325 -1.68 -4.97 24.01
CA LEU A 325 -0.32 -4.95 23.47
C LEU A 325 -0.27 -5.57 22.07
N GLU A 326 -1.02 -6.63 21.83
CA GLU A 326 -1.15 -7.22 20.50
C GLU A 326 -1.81 -6.26 19.53
N LEU A 327 -2.86 -5.57 19.96
CA LEU A 327 -3.50 -4.51 19.17
C LEU A 327 -2.52 -3.36 18.84
N LYS A 328 -1.77 -2.87 19.84
CA LYS A 328 -0.70 -1.88 19.63
C LYS A 328 0.33 -2.36 18.62
N LYS A 329 0.82 -3.60 18.75
CA LYS A 329 1.79 -4.19 17.83
C LYS A 329 1.23 -4.27 16.41
N THR A 330 -0.01 -4.72 16.27
CA THR A 330 -0.69 -4.87 14.98
C THR A 330 -0.83 -3.52 14.28
N ILE A 331 -1.37 -2.50 14.97
CA ILE A 331 -1.54 -1.16 14.40
C ILE A 331 -0.17 -0.53 14.11
N ASN A 332 0.80 -0.62 15.01
CA ASN A 332 2.13 -0.06 14.76
C ASN A 332 2.84 -0.75 13.58
N THR A 333 2.68 -2.06 13.43
CA THR A 333 3.22 -2.81 12.28
C THR A 333 2.54 -2.39 10.99
N MET A 334 1.22 -2.16 11.02
CA MET A 334 0.48 -1.63 9.87
C MET A 334 0.98 -0.23 9.47
N VAL A 335 1.19 0.66 10.45
CA VAL A 335 1.79 2.00 10.21
C VAL A 335 3.19 1.86 9.60
N ASP A 336 4.02 0.95 10.11
CA ASP A 336 5.36 0.70 9.55
C ASP A 336 5.32 0.19 8.11
N GLN A 337 4.44 -0.76 7.81
CA GLN A 337 4.24 -1.29 6.45
C GLN A 337 3.76 -0.21 5.49
N LEU A 338 2.77 0.60 5.90
CA LEU A 338 2.26 1.72 5.12
C LEU A 338 3.35 2.76 4.85
N ASN A 339 4.13 3.12 5.87
CA ASN A 339 5.19 4.12 5.74
C ASN A 339 6.31 3.65 4.80
N SER A 340 6.71 2.39 4.93
CA SER A 340 7.69 1.77 4.05
C SER A 340 7.17 1.68 2.61
N PHE A 341 5.90 1.30 2.41
CA PHE A 341 5.30 1.24 1.09
C PHE A 341 5.19 2.63 0.44
N ALA A 342 4.69 3.63 1.17
CA ALA A 342 4.56 5.00 0.66
C ALA A 342 5.92 5.62 0.29
N SER A 343 6.95 5.39 1.10
CA SER A 343 8.32 5.83 0.81
C SER A 343 8.84 5.18 -0.46
N GLU A 344 8.60 3.89 -0.62
CA GLU A 344 9.13 3.11 -1.73
C GLU A 344 8.41 3.38 -3.05
N VAL A 345 7.09 3.54 -3.03
CA VAL A 345 6.32 3.97 -4.21
C VAL A 345 6.71 5.37 -4.63
N THR A 346 6.85 6.31 -3.68
CA THR A 346 7.33 7.67 -3.98
C THR A 346 8.71 7.62 -4.63
N ARG A 347 9.63 6.81 -4.09
CA ARG A 347 10.99 6.64 -4.63
C ARG A 347 10.98 6.08 -6.05
N VAL A 348 10.25 4.99 -6.31
CA VAL A 348 10.19 4.37 -7.65
C VAL A 348 9.50 5.28 -8.66
N ALA A 349 8.44 5.98 -8.25
CA ALA A 349 7.77 6.96 -9.10
C ALA A 349 8.71 8.11 -9.49
N LEU A 350 9.54 8.58 -8.55
CA LEU A 350 10.55 9.61 -8.83
C LEU A 350 11.66 9.06 -9.74
N GLU A 351 12.29 7.94 -9.38
CA GLU A 351 13.41 7.37 -10.13
C GLU A 351 13.01 6.98 -11.56
N VAL A 352 11.95 6.19 -11.73
CA VAL A 352 11.54 5.65 -13.03
C VAL A 352 10.68 6.65 -13.81
N GLY A 353 9.75 7.32 -13.13
CA GLY A 353 8.77 8.19 -13.79
C GLY A 353 9.25 9.61 -14.05
N THR A 354 10.08 10.19 -13.17
CA THR A 354 10.51 11.60 -13.29
C THR A 354 11.98 11.75 -13.68
N GLU A 355 12.89 11.03 -13.01
CA GLU A 355 14.33 11.14 -13.24
C GLU A 355 14.82 10.30 -14.42
N GLY A 356 14.02 9.36 -14.91
CA GLY A 356 14.40 8.45 -15.99
C GLY A 356 15.51 7.45 -15.61
N LYS A 357 15.75 7.23 -14.32
CA LYS A 357 16.63 6.18 -13.80
C LYS A 357 15.93 4.83 -13.90
N LEU A 358 16.03 4.23 -15.08
CA LEU A 358 15.35 2.97 -15.41
C LEU A 358 15.97 1.78 -14.65
N GLY A 359 15.12 0.93 -14.06
CA GLY A 359 15.49 -0.27 -13.28
C GLY A 359 15.18 -0.18 -11.78
N GLY A 360 14.62 0.94 -11.30
CA GLY A 360 14.13 1.07 -9.93
C GLY A 360 12.99 0.09 -9.63
N GLN A 361 13.10 -0.63 -8.52
CA GLN A 361 12.08 -1.56 -8.02
C GLN A 361 11.75 -1.25 -6.58
N ALA A 362 10.46 -1.36 -6.23
CA ALA A 362 9.95 -1.26 -4.89
C ALA A 362 10.20 -2.54 -4.10
N ARG A 363 10.86 -2.41 -2.94
CA ARG A 363 11.13 -3.49 -1.99
C ARG A 363 10.56 -3.14 -0.62
N VAL A 364 9.34 -3.59 -0.38
CA VAL A 364 8.68 -3.44 0.93
C VAL A 364 8.79 -4.75 1.70
N LYS A 365 9.38 -4.74 2.91
CA LYS A 365 9.59 -5.94 3.71
C LYS A 365 8.32 -6.34 4.47
N GLY A 366 8.05 -7.64 4.54
CA GLY A 366 6.98 -8.19 5.37
C GLY A 366 5.56 -7.90 4.87
N VAL A 367 5.40 -7.56 3.59
CA VAL A 367 4.08 -7.34 2.97
C VAL A 367 3.49 -8.64 2.45
N GLY A 368 2.19 -8.81 2.64
CA GLY A 368 1.37 -9.91 2.11
C GLY A 368 0.00 -9.40 1.68
N GLY A 369 -0.76 -10.22 0.95
CA GLY A 369 -2.06 -9.82 0.39
C GLY A 369 -1.94 -8.61 -0.53
N VAL A 370 -2.89 -7.68 -0.42
CA VAL A 370 -3.00 -6.49 -1.29
C VAL A 370 -1.72 -5.65 -1.33
N TRP A 371 -0.96 -5.57 -0.22
CA TRP A 371 0.29 -4.82 -0.19
C TRP A 371 1.36 -5.42 -1.10
N LYS A 372 1.41 -6.74 -1.17
CA LYS A 372 2.29 -7.45 -2.09
C LYS A 372 1.85 -7.22 -3.53
N ASP A 373 0.56 -7.39 -3.81
CA ASP A 373 0.00 -7.20 -5.15
C ASP A 373 0.24 -5.78 -5.69
N LEU A 374 0.11 -4.77 -4.83
CA LEU A 374 0.43 -3.38 -5.17
C LEU A 374 1.93 -3.17 -5.41
N THR A 375 2.79 -3.76 -4.58
CA THR A 375 4.25 -3.70 -4.76
C THR A 375 4.67 -4.34 -6.08
N ASP A 376 4.10 -5.51 -6.39
CA ASP A 376 4.35 -6.25 -7.62
C ASP A 376 3.81 -5.48 -8.84
N SER A 377 2.66 -4.82 -8.72
CA SER A 377 2.10 -3.97 -9.78
C SER A 377 2.97 -2.75 -10.07
N VAL A 378 3.48 -2.06 -9.04
CA VAL A 378 4.43 -0.93 -9.19
C VAL A 378 5.73 -1.41 -9.84
N ASN A 379 6.24 -2.58 -9.43
CA ASN A 379 7.41 -3.20 -10.04
C ASN A 379 7.19 -3.58 -11.50
N GLN A 380 6.03 -4.13 -11.83
CA GLN A 380 5.68 -4.48 -13.20
C GLN A 380 5.57 -3.24 -14.08
N MET A 381 4.96 -2.17 -13.58
CA MET A 381 4.91 -0.88 -14.26
C MET A 381 6.32 -0.32 -14.49
N GLY A 382 7.16 -0.30 -13.46
CA GLY A 382 8.54 0.17 -13.53
C GLY A 382 9.40 -0.64 -14.50
N SER A 383 9.24 -1.97 -14.52
CA SER A 383 9.93 -2.87 -15.47
C SER A 383 9.48 -2.62 -16.90
N ASN A 384 8.16 -2.54 -17.13
CA ASN A 384 7.63 -2.27 -18.48
C ASN A 384 8.15 -0.95 -19.04
N LEU A 385 8.07 0.13 -18.25
CA LEU A 385 8.60 1.45 -18.65
C LEU A 385 10.11 1.39 -18.90
N THR A 386 10.85 0.70 -18.02
CA THR A 386 12.29 0.49 -18.16
C THR A 386 12.64 -0.21 -19.47
N ASP A 387 12.01 -1.34 -19.76
CA ASP A 387 12.31 -2.15 -20.93
C ASP A 387 11.88 -1.43 -22.22
N GLN A 388 10.71 -0.79 -22.21
CA GLN A 388 10.17 -0.02 -23.33
C GLN A 388 11.07 1.17 -23.69
N VAL A 389 11.36 2.05 -22.73
CA VAL A 389 12.16 3.26 -22.97
C VAL A 389 13.61 2.90 -23.31
N ARG A 390 14.21 1.91 -22.63
CA ARG A 390 15.59 1.49 -22.91
C ARG A 390 15.72 0.87 -24.29
N ASN A 391 14.73 0.10 -24.75
CA ASN A 391 14.74 -0.46 -26.09
C ASN A 391 14.57 0.61 -27.18
N ILE A 392 13.64 1.56 -26.97
CA ILE A 392 13.48 2.74 -27.83
C ILE A 392 14.80 3.51 -27.94
N ALA A 393 15.41 3.87 -26.81
CA ALA A 393 16.69 4.58 -26.80
C ALA A 393 17.79 3.80 -27.54
N GLY A 394 17.83 2.48 -27.37
CA GLY A 394 18.78 1.59 -28.05
C GLY A 394 18.61 1.57 -29.57
N VAL A 395 17.36 1.54 -30.05
CA VAL A 395 17.04 1.55 -31.49
C VAL A 395 17.29 2.93 -32.08
N THR A 396 16.83 4.01 -31.43
CA THR A 396 17.09 5.38 -31.91
C THR A 396 18.59 5.69 -31.96
N THR A 397 19.38 5.17 -31.00
CA THR A 397 20.85 5.28 -31.03
C THR A 397 21.45 4.49 -32.19
N ALA A 398 20.91 3.31 -32.52
CA ALA A 398 21.36 2.51 -33.66
C ALA A 398 21.08 3.24 -34.99
N VAL A 399 19.87 3.76 -35.15
CA VAL A 399 19.46 4.58 -36.30
C VAL A 399 20.37 5.81 -36.45
N ALA A 400 20.67 6.51 -35.35
CA ALA A 400 21.59 7.65 -35.36
C ALA A 400 23.03 7.27 -35.78
N LYS A 401 23.44 6.01 -35.59
CA LYS A 401 24.73 5.47 -36.05
C LYS A 401 24.66 4.84 -37.45
N GLY A 402 23.50 4.89 -38.12
CA GLY A 402 23.28 4.30 -39.45
C GLY A 402 22.97 2.80 -39.45
N ASP A 403 22.77 2.17 -38.29
CA ASP A 403 22.31 0.79 -38.20
C ASP A 403 20.78 0.74 -38.25
N LEU A 404 20.25 0.54 -39.46
CA LEU A 404 18.82 0.47 -39.75
C LEU A 404 18.27 -0.97 -39.67
N SER A 405 19.07 -1.93 -39.21
CA SER A 405 18.63 -3.32 -39.03
C SER A 405 17.86 -3.55 -37.72
N ARG A 406 18.00 -2.62 -36.76
CA ARG A 406 17.44 -2.75 -35.42
C ARG A 406 16.05 -2.15 -35.34
N LYS A 407 15.12 -2.92 -34.76
CA LYS A 407 13.74 -2.51 -34.47
C LYS A 407 13.42 -2.64 -33.00
N ILE A 408 12.41 -1.89 -32.57
CA ILE A 408 11.84 -2.03 -31.24
C ILE A 408 11.00 -3.30 -31.22
N THR A 409 11.38 -4.26 -30.38
CA THR A 409 10.73 -5.58 -30.30
C THR A 409 9.90 -5.78 -29.03
N VAL A 410 10.23 -5.07 -27.96
CA VAL A 410 9.55 -5.16 -26.65
C VAL A 410 8.06 -4.88 -26.75
N ASP A 411 7.27 -5.59 -25.94
CA ASP A 411 5.83 -5.43 -25.89
C ASP A 411 5.46 -4.05 -25.32
N ALA A 412 4.61 -3.34 -26.06
CA ALA A 412 4.12 -2.02 -25.71
C ALA A 412 2.61 -1.96 -25.91
N LYS A 413 1.94 -1.09 -25.14
CA LYS A 413 0.50 -0.83 -25.23
C LYS A 413 0.25 0.68 -25.21
N GLY A 414 -0.90 1.11 -25.72
CA GLY A 414 -1.29 2.53 -25.75
C GLY A 414 -0.30 3.39 -26.54
N GLU A 415 -0.01 4.59 -26.03
CA GLU A 415 0.88 5.57 -26.66
C GLU A 415 2.30 5.03 -26.91
N LEU A 416 2.81 4.15 -26.04
CA LEU A 416 4.12 3.52 -26.25
C LEU A 416 4.12 2.53 -27.43
N LEU A 417 2.98 1.89 -27.73
CA LEU A 417 2.86 1.05 -28.92
C LEU A 417 2.83 1.91 -30.19
N GLU A 418 2.12 3.03 -30.17
CA GLU A 418 2.12 3.99 -31.28
C GLU A 418 3.52 4.55 -31.52
N LEU A 419 4.26 4.90 -30.47
CA LEU A 419 5.65 5.33 -30.57
C LEU A 419 6.55 4.22 -31.14
N LYS A 420 6.42 2.98 -30.65
CA LYS A 420 7.11 1.80 -31.21
C LYS A 420 6.85 1.65 -32.70
N ASN A 421 5.59 1.71 -33.12
CA ASN A 421 5.19 1.53 -34.51
C ASN A 421 5.69 2.67 -35.39
N THR A 422 5.63 3.92 -34.89
CA THR A 422 6.11 5.10 -35.61
C THR A 422 7.62 5.03 -35.83
N ILE A 423 8.39 4.70 -34.79
CA ILE A 423 9.84 4.53 -34.91
C ILE A 423 10.17 3.36 -35.83
N ASN A 424 9.52 2.21 -35.68
CA ASN A 424 9.77 1.06 -36.56
C ASN A 424 9.44 1.36 -38.02
N THR A 425 8.35 2.09 -38.29
CA THR A 425 7.99 2.52 -39.66
C THR A 425 9.03 3.50 -40.21
N MET A 426 9.54 4.42 -39.38
CA MET A 426 10.63 5.33 -39.77
C MET A 426 11.92 4.55 -40.08
N VAL A 427 12.27 3.54 -39.29
CA VAL A 427 13.40 2.63 -39.59
C VAL A 427 13.19 1.92 -40.93
N ASP A 428 12.00 1.40 -41.19
CA ASP A 428 11.68 0.72 -42.46
C ASP A 428 11.78 1.65 -43.68
N GLN A 429 11.29 2.88 -43.55
CA GLN A 429 11.38 3.91 -44.59
C GLN A 429 12.83 4.31 -44.85
N LEU A 430 13.62 4.53 -43.79
CA LEU A 430 15.05 4.83 -43.90
C LEU A 430 15.83 3.70 -44.56
N ASN A 431 15.56 2.46 -44.15
CA ASN A 431 16.26 1.29 -44.69
C ASN A 431 15.95 1.11 -46.18
N SER A 432 14.68 1.25 -46.56
CA SER A 432 14.25 1.19 -47.96
C SER A 432 14.85 2.32 -48.79
N PHE A 433 14.87 3.56 -48.25
CA PHE A 433 15.49 4.70 -48.92
C PHE A 433 16.99 4.49 -49.13
N SER A 434 17.71 4.06 -48.08
CA SER A 434 19.15 3.79 -48.15
C SER A 434 19.48 2.71 -49.20
N PHE A 435 18.68 1.64 -49.24
CA PHE A 435 18.82 0.60 -50.26
C PHE A 435 18.61 1.15 -51.68
N GLU A 436 17.52 1.88 -51.91
CA GLU A 436 17.18 2.41 -53.24
C GLU A 436 18.18 3.44 -53.74
N VAL A 437 18.66 4.35 -52.87
CA VAL A 437 19.69 5.32 -53.23
C VAL A 437 21.00 4.62 -53.58
N THR A 438 21.41 3.64 -52.78
CA THR A 438 22.64 2.85 -53.05
C THR A 438 22.51 2.09 -54.37
N ARG A 439 21.34 1.51 -54.63
CA ARG A 439 21.05 0.76 -55.85
C ARG A 439 21.12 1.67 -57.08
N VAL A 440 20.43 2.81 -57.08
CA VAL A 440 20.42 3.75 -58.22
C VAL A 440 21.80 4.38 -58.44
N ALA A 441 22.52 4.73 -57.37
CA ALA A 441 23.88 5.25 -57.47
C ALA A 441 24.83 4.22 -58.11
N ARG A 442 24.65 2.92 -57.79
CA ARG A 442 25.41 1.84 -58.43
C ARG A 442 24.99 1.64 -59.88
N GLU A 443 23.70 1.39 -60.15
CA GLU A 443 23.19 1.07 -61.49
C GLU A 443 23.43 2.20 -62.49
N VAL A 444 22.98 3.42 -62.17
CA VAL A 444 23.03 4.56 -63.10
C VAL A 444 24.39 5.25 -63.04
N GLY A 445 24.97 5.40 -61.84
CA GLY A 445 26.22 6.14 -61.65
C GLY A 445 27.48 5.34 -61.96
N SER A 446 27.57 4.08 -61.51
CA SER A 446 28.81 3.28 -61.64
C SER A 446 28.75 2.26 -62.78
N GLU A 447 27.63 1.57 -62.95
CA GLU A 447 27.47 0.49 -63.93
C GLU A 447 27.00 0.97 -65.30
N GLY A 448 26.53 2.23 -65.39
CA GLY A 448 26.02 2.81 -66.64
C GLY A 448 24.73 2.16 -67.13
N GLN A 449 24.00 1.45 -66.27
CA GLN A 449 22.66 0.91 -66.56
C GLN A 449 21.64 2.05 -66.51
N LEU A 450 21.50 2.73 -67.64
CA LEU A 450 20.66 3.91 -67.79
C LEU A 450 19.16 3.58 -67.71
N GLY A 451 18.43 4.29 -66.84
CA GLY A 451 16.98 4.16 -66.65
C GLY A 451 16.55 3.70 -65.26
N GLY A 452 17.50 3.41 -64.35
CA GLY A 452 17.20 3.09 -62.95
C GLY A 452 16.54 4.27 -62.22
N GLN A 453 15.46 3.99 -61.50
CA GLN A 453 14.76 4.95 -60.64
C GLN A 453 14.60 4.37 -59.24
N ALA A 454 14.75 5.21 -58.22
CA ALA A 454 14.50 4.90 -56.84
C ALA A 454 12.99 4.86 -56.59
N ASN A 455 12.51 3.78 -56.00
CA ASN A 455 11.12 3.64 -55.59
C ASN A 455 11.06 3.26 -54.11
N VAL A 456 10.76 4.24 -53.26
CA VAL A 456 10.67 4.04 -51.81
C VAL A 456 9.19 4.10 -51.39
N PRO A 457 8.55 2.97 -51.05
CA PRO A 457 7.14 2.95 -50.71
C PRO A 457 6.83 3.75 -49.43
N GLY A 458 5.70 4.46 -49.43
CA GLY A 458 5.18 5.12 -48.22
C GLY A 458 5.95 6.35 -47.75
N VAL A 459 6.85 6.91 -48.57
CA VAL A 459 7.57 8.15 -48.25
C VAL A 459 6.73 9.39 -48.55
N GLY A 460 6.80 10.38 -47.67
CA GLY A 460 6.20 11.71 -47.82
C GLY A 460 7.14 12.81 -47.31
N GLY A 461 6.81 14.07 -47.59
CA GLY A 461 7.65 15.21 -47.21
C GLY A 461 9.09 15.11 -47.76
N THR A 462 10.09 15.43 -46.93
CA THR A 462 11.50 15.46 -47.33
C THR A 462 12.00 14.14 -47.94
N TRP A 463 11.49 12.98 -47.49
CA TRP A 463 11.87 11.69 -48.06
C TRP A 463 11.42 11.53 -49.51
N LYS A 464 10.23 12.04 -49.82
CA LYS A 464 9.73 12.08 -51.19
C LYS A 464 10.55 13.05 -52.04
N ASP A 465 10.82 14.25 -51.53
CA ASP A 465 11.61 15.26 -52.25
C ASP A 465 13.01 14.75 -52.59
N LEU A 466 13.66 14.03 -51.65
CA LEU A 466 14.96 13.41 -51.88
C LEU A 466 14.88 12.27 -52.92
N THR A 467 13.85 11.42 -52.85
CA THR A 467 13.63 10.34 -53.82
C THR A 467 13.41 10.91 -55.23
N ASP A 468 12.58 11.95 -55.34
CA ASP A 468 12.28 12.63 -56.59
C ASP A 468 13.54 13.35 -57.14
N SER A 469 14.37 13.92 -56.26
CA SER A 469 15.66 14.53 -56.65
C SER A 469 16.66 13.49 -57.19
N VAL A 470 16.78 12.32 -56.55
CA VAL A 470 17.61 11.21 -57.04
C VAL A 470 17.10 10.71 -58.39
N ASN A 471 15.78 10.62 -58.57
CA ASN A 471 15.17 10.24 -59.84
C ASN A 471 15.39 11.27 -60.94
N GLN A 472 15.30 12.57 -60.63
CA GLN A 472 15.62 13.63 -61.58
C GLN A 472 17.10 13.58 -62.00
N MET A 473 18.02 13.39 -61.05
CA MET A 473 19.44 13.24 -61.36
C MET A 473 19.70 12.02 -62.25
N ALA A 474 19.15 10.85 -61.89
CA ALA A 474 19.28 9.62 -62.67
C ALA A 474 18.67 9.74 -64.07
N GLY A 475 17.51 10.40 -64.18
CA GLY A 475 16.83 10.67 -65.45
C GLY A 475 17.62 11.62 -66.35
N ASN A 476 18.17 12.68 -65.78
CA ASN A 476 19.03 13.62 -66.51
C ASN A 476 20.28 12.90 -67.03
N LEU A 477 21.00 12.18 -66.17
CA LEU A 477 22.21 11.44 -66.58
C LEU A 477 21.89 10.39 -67.65
N THR A 478 20.77 9.69 -67.50
CA THR A 478 20.26 8.73 -68.49
C THR A 478 19.98 9.37 -69.84
N GLY A 479 19.22 10.46 -69.88
CA GLY A 479 18.88 11.15 -71.13
C GLY A 479 20.12 11.71 -71.82
N GLN A 480 21.02 12.31 -71.04
CA GLN A 480 22.26 12.91 -71.51
C GLN A 480 23.21 11.87 -72.14
N VAL A 481 23.54 10.81 -71.41
CA VAL A 481 24.48 9.78 -71.89
C VAL A 481 23.88 8.99 -73.05
N ARG A 482 22.58 8.68 -73.01
CA ARG A 482 21.91 7.93 -74.10
C ARG A 482 21.91 8.72 -75.40
N ASN A 483 21.66 10.03 -75.37
CA ASN A 483 21.69 10.84 -76.58
C ASN A 483 23.11 10.98 -77.17
N ILE A 484 24.14 11.08 -76.31
CA ILE A 484 25.54 11.01 -76.75
C ILE A 484 25.83 9.67 -77.43
N ALA A 485 25.41 8.56 -76.81
CA ALA A 485 25.60 7.22 -77.38
C ALA A 485 24.90 7.08 -78.74
N GLU A 486 23.68 7.60 -78.89
CA GLU A 486 22.94 7.61 -80.15
C GLU A 486 23.68 8.39 -81.25
N VAL A 487 24.14 9.60 -80.95
CA VAL A 487 24.83 10.47 -81.92
C VAL A 487 26.19 9.89 -82.30
N THR A 488 26.98 9.44 -81.31
CA THR A 488 28.28 8.80 -81.58
C THR A 488 28.14 7.48 -82.35
N THR A 489 27.09 6.70 -82.10
CA THR A 489 26.76 5.51 -82.90
C THR A 489 26.36 5.87 -84.33
N ALA A 490 25.58 6.95 -84.52
CA ALA A 490 25.22 7.43 -85.85
C ALA A 490 26.44 7.88 -86.64
N VAL A 491 27.33 8.66 -86.01
CA VAL A 491 28.62 9.08 -86.58
C VAL A 491 29.47 7.87 -86.96
N ALA A 492 29.57 6.85 -86.10
CA ALA A 492 30.31 5.63 -86.38
C ALA A 492 29.73 4.83 -87.56
N LYS A 493 28.42 4.94 -87.82
CA LYS A 493 27.75 4.34 -89.00
C LYS A 493 27.78 5.24 -90.24
N GLY A 494 28.41 6.42 -90.16
CA GLY A 494 28.49 7.39 -91.25
C GLY A 494 27.27 8.30 -91.41
N ASP A 495 26.31 8.26 -90.49
CA ASP A 495 25.18 9.20 -90.44
C ASP A 495 25.58 10.46 -89.65
N LEU A 496 26.01 11.49 -90.39
CA LEU A 496 26.48 12.77 -89.85
C LEU A 496 25.36 13.82 -89.76
N SER A 497 24.11 13.41 -89.96
CA SER A 497 22.95 14.30 -89.83
C SER A 497 22.50 14.48 -88.38
N LYS A 498 22.87 13.54 -87.49
CA LYS A 498 22.45 13.55 -86.09
C LYS A 498 23.35 14.39 -85.22
N LYS A 499 22.73 15.19 -84.34
CA LYS A 499 23.41 16.01 -83.33
C LYS A 499 22.81 15.78 -81.96
N ILE A 500 23.59 16.10 -80.93
CA ILE A 500 23.10 16.11 -79.56
C ILE A 500 22.20 17.34 -79.41
N THR A 501 20.91 17.11 -79.12
CA THR A 501 19.89 18.17 -79.02
C THR A 501 19.39 18.40 -77.60
N VAL A 502 19.59 17.44 -76.69
CA VAL A 502 19.15 17.54 -75.29
C VAL A 502 19.73 18.78 -74.63
N ASP A 503 18.93 19.39 -73.74
CA ASP A 503 19.36 20.52 -72.94
C ASP A 503 20.29 20.04 -71.82
N VAL A 504 21.47 20.66 -71.74
CA VAL A 504 22.57 20.24 -70.87
C VAL A 504 23.30 21.46 -70.35
N GLN A 505 23.85 21.35 -69.15
CA GLN A 505 24.57 22.43 -68.47
C GLN A 505 25.92 21.92 -67.95
N GLY A 506 26.82 22.84 -67.60
CA GLY A 506 28.14 22.52 -67.07
C GLY A 506 29.02 21.74 -68.06
N GLU A 507 29.80 20.79 -67.54
CA GLU A 507 30.72 19.95 -68.34
C GLU A 507 29.99 19.16 -69.44
N MET A 508 28.72 18.80 -69.22
CA MET A 508 27.91 18.12 -70.24
C MET A 508 27.58 19.01 -71.43
N LEU A 509 27.47 20.33 -71.24
CA LEU A 509 27.30 21.28 -72.34
C LEU A 509 28.56 21.40 -73.17
N GLU A 510 29.73 21.46 -72.53
CA GLU A 510 31.01 21.46 -73.24
C GLU A 510 31.15 20.19 -74.09
N LEU A 511 30.84 19.02 -73.52
CA LEU A 511 30.86 17.76 -74.25
C LEU A 511 29.91 17.76 -75.47
N LYS A 512 28.67 18.27 -75.30
CA LYS A 512 27.72 18.45 -76.40
C LYS A 512 28.31 19.31 -77.52
N ILE A 513 28.91 20.46 -77.17
CA ILE A 513 29.50 21.38 -78.14
C ILE A 513 30.66 20.69 -78.88
N THR A 514 31.56 20.02 -78.16
CA THR A 514 32.70 19.31 -78.74
C THR A 514 32.26 18.22 -79.72
N ILE A 515 31.31 17.36 -79.31
CA ILE A 515 30.81 16.28 -80.19
C ILE A 515 30.10 16.87 -81.40
N ASN A 516 29.20 17.84 -81.22
CA ASN A 516 28.49 18.45 -82.35
C ASN A 516 29.44 19.14 -83.34
N THR A 517 30.48 19.82 -82.84
CA THR A 517 31.52 20.43 -83.69
C THR A 517 32.29 19.37 -84.47
N MET A 518 32.61 18.24 -83.84
CA MET A 518 33.25 17.10 -84.52
C MET A 518 32.36 16.51 -85.62
N VAL A 519 31.05 16.35 -85.37
CA VAL A 519 30.08 15.92 -86.39
C VAL A 519 30.05 16.90 -87.56
N ASP A 520 30.04 18.21 -87.29
CA ASP A 520 30.03 19.24 -88.34
C ASP A 520 31.30 19.23 -89.20
N GLN A 521 32.46 19.04 -88.57
CA GLN A 521 33.75 18.90 -89.26
C GLN A 521 33.79 17.64 -90.13
N LEU A 522 33.32 16.50 -89.60
CA LEU A 522 33.22 15.25 -90.36
C LEU A 522 32.28 15.38 -91.55
N ASN A 523 31.12 16.02 -91.37
CA ASN A 523 30.12 16.16 -92.42
C ASN A 523 30.64 17.05 -93.56
N SER A 524 31.31 18.14 -93.20
CA SER A 524 31.94 19.06 -94.15
C SER A 524 33.06 18.36 -94.91
N PHE A 525 33.93 17.63 -94.22
CA PHE A 525 35.01 16.86 -94.85
C PHE A 525 34.47 15.77 -95.79
N GLY A 526 33.51 14.96 -95.34
CA GLY A 526 32.91 13.90 -96.15
C GLY A 526 32.24 14.43 -97.41
N SER A 527 31.52 15.55 -97.29
CA SER A 527 30.91 16.25 -98.43
C SER A 527 31.97 16.71 -99.44
N GLU A 528 33.06 17.28 -98.93
CA GLU A 528 34.09 17.87 -99.76
C GLU A 528 34.97 16.83 -100.46
N VAL A 529 35.32 15.74 -99.78
CA VAL A 529 36.00 14.59 -100.40
C VAL A 529 35.12 13.97 -101.48
N THR A 530 33.83 13.79 -101.21
CA THR A 530 32.88 13.26 -102.21
C THR A 530 32.78 14.18 -103.42
N ARG A 531 32.74 15.50 -103.20
CA ARG A 531 32.69 16.51 -104.25
C ARG A 531 33.94 16.49 -105.13
N VAL A 532 35.13 16.51 -104.53
CA VAL A 532 36.41 16.48 -105.28
C VAL A 532 36.60 15.16 -106.00
N ALA A 533 36.26 14.03 -105.37
CA ALA A 533 36.32 12.72 -106.01
C ALA A 533 35.39 12.65 -107.24
N ARG A 534 34.19 13.22 -107.15
CA ARG A 534 33.27 13.33 -108.28
C ARG A 534 33.80 14.26 -109.38
N GLU A 535 34.16 15.49 -109.04
CA GLU A 535 34.59 16.51 -110.00
C GLU A 535 35.89 16.11 -110.71
N VAL A 536 36.95 15.81 -109.96
CA VAL A 536 38.28 15.56 -110.52
C VAL A 536 38.43 14.10 -110.96
N GLY A 537 37.86 13.16 -110.22
CA GLY A 537 38.02 11.72 -110.48
C GLY A 537 37.07 11.19 -111.55
N SER A 538 35.77 11.48 -111.45
CA SER A 538 34.75 10.88 -112.33
C SER A 538 34.34 11.78 -113.50
N GLU A 539 34.13 13.08 -113.25
CA GLU A 539 33.61 14.03 -114.25
C GLU A 539 34.72 14.67 -115.10
N GLY A 540 35.98 14.51 -114.71
CA GLY A 540 37.12 15.11 -115.42
C GLY A 540 37.15 16.65 -115.36
N GLN A 541 36.44 17.26 -114.41
CA GLN A 541 36.51 18.70 -114.13
C GLN A 541 37.79 19.02 -113.35
N LEU A 542 38.87 19.24 -114.12
CA LEU A 542 40.21 19.44 -113.58
C LEU A 542 40.37 20.82 -112.90
N GLY A 543 40.81 20.81 -111.64
CA GLY A 543 41.07 22.01 -110.81
C GLY A 543 40.24 22.10 -109.52
N GLY A 544 39.36 21.14 -109.24
CA GLY A 544 38.60 21.08 -107.99
C GLY A 544 39.50 20.76 -106.79
N GLN A 545 39.45 21.59 -105.75
CA GLN A 545 40.16 21.39 -104.48
C GLN A 545 39.18 21.36 -103.32
N ALA A 546 39.47 20.51 -102.33
CA ALA A 546 38.77 20.39 -101.08
C ALA A 546 39.11 21.56 -100.15
N ASN A 547 38.09 22.28 -99.70
CA ASN A 547 38.16 23.31 -98.68
C ASN A 547 37.23 22.98 -97.52
N VAL A 548 37.81 22.56 -96.39
CA VAL A 548 37.07 22.24 -95.17
C VAL A 548 37.42 23.25 -94.08
N PRO A 549 36.54 24.20 -93.75
CA PRO A 549 36.83 25.22 -92.74
C PRO A 549 37.04 24.63 -91.35
N GLY A 550 38.01 25.17 -90.60
CA GLY A 550 38.19 24.85 -89.17
C GLY A 550 38.81 23.48 -88.87
N VAL A 551 39.34 22.77 -89.87
CA VAL A 551 40.03 21.48 -89.66
C VAL A 551 41.48 21.66 -89.22
N GLY A 552 41.92 20.83 -88.28
CA GLY A 552 43.29 20.73 -87.79
C GLY A 552 43.71 19.27 -87.60
N GLY A 553 45.00 19.02 -87.39
CA GLY A 553 45.54 17.66 -87.23
C GLY A 553 45.27 16.77 -88.44
N THR A 554 44.88 15.50 -88.20
CA THR A 554 44.66 14.50 -89.25
C THR A 554 43.65 14.93 -90.32
N TRP A 555 42.62 15.71 -89.96
CA TRP A 555 41.64 16.22 -90.94
C TRP A 555 42.25 17.18 -91.95
N LYS A 556 43.18 18.03 -91.49
CA LYS A 556 43.93 18.92 -92.37
C LYS A 556 44.87 18.11 -93.27
N ASP A 557 45.61 17.15 -92.70
CA ASP A 557 46.53 16.30 -93.45
C ASP A 557 45.82 15.50 -94.56
N LEU A 558 44.62 15.00 -94.27
CA LEU A 558 43.79 14.30 -95.26
C LEU A 558 43.26 15.25 -96.34
N THR A 559 42.80 16.45 -95.95
CA THR A 559 42.35 17.48 -96.92
C THR A 559 43.49 17.87 -97.86
N ASP A 560 44.69 18.10 -97.32
CA ASP A 560 45.88 18.42 -98.09
C ASP A 560 46.31 17.25 -99.01
N SER A 561 46.12 16.02 -98.56
CA SER A 561 46.41 14.81 -99.37
C SER A 561 45.44 14.65 -100.53
N VAL A 562 44.14 14.88 -100.31
CA VAL A 562 43.11 14.88 -101.37
C VAL A 562 43.40 16.00 -102.38
N ASN A 563 43.78 17.18 -101.90
CA ASN A 563 44.18 18.30 -102.77
C ASN A 563 45.42 17.98 -103.60
N LYS A 564 46.46 17.41 -102.99
CA LYS A 564 47.66 16.96 -103.74
C LYS A 564 47.31 15.92 -104.80
N MET A 565 46.40 14.99 -104.49
CA MET A 565 45.94 13.99 -105.46
C MET A 565 45.18 14.65 -106.62
N ALA A 566 44.24 15.54 -106.32
CA ALA A 566 43.47 16.29 -107.30
C ALA A 566 44.35 17.17 -108.21
N ASP A 567 45.36 17.84 -107.64
CA ASP A 567 46.32 18.67 -108.37
C ASP A 567 47.21 17.82 -109.31
N ASN A 568 47.66 16.65 -108.83
CA ASN A 568 48.43 15.72 -109.66
C ASN A 568 47.61 15.21 -110.84
N LEU A 569 46.38 14.74 -110.61
CA LEU A 569 45.46 14.32 -111.68
C LEU A 569 45.17 15.45 -112.67
N THR A 570 44.84 16.64 -112.15
CA THR A 570 44.58 17.85 -112.94
C THR A 570 45.75 18.19 -113.85
N SER A 571 46.96 18.28 -113.30
CA SER A 571 48.15 18.64 -114.07
C SER A 571 48.53 17.56 -115.08
N GLN A 572 48.45 16.28 -114.71
CA GLN A 572 48.79 15.15 -115.57
C GLN A 572 47.83 15.03 -116.76
N VAL A 573 46.53 14.99 -116.52
CA VAL A 573 45.51 14.85 -117.58
C VAL A 573 45.44 16.09 -118.46
N ARG A 574 45.55 17.29 -117.89
CA ARG A 574 45.54 18.54 -118.69
C ARG A 574 46.73 18.60 -119.65
N ASN A 575 47.92 18.20 -119.22
CA ASN A 575 49.10 18.18 -120.09
C ASN A 575 48.98 17.12 -121.21
N ILE A 576 48.42 15.93 -120.89
CA ILE A 576 48.08 14.92 -121.90
C ILE A 576 47.10 15.47 -122.93
N ALA A 577 46.03 16.12 -122.48
CA ALA A 577 45.02 16.71 -123.36
C ALA A 577 45.60 17.80 -124.26
N GLU A 578 46.47 18.67 -123.71
CA GLU A 578 47.15 19.71 -124.48
C GLU A 578 48.06 19.14 -125.58
N VAL A 579 48.86 18.13 -125.27
CA VAL A 579 49.77 17.49 -126.24
C VAL A 579 48.97 16.74 -127.29
N THR A 580 47.96 15.96 -126.89
CA THR A 580 47.11 15.21 -127.82
C THR A 580 46.33 16.17 -128.75
N THR A 581 45.88 17.31 -128.24
CA THR A 581 45.24 18.37 -129.05
C THR A 581 46.23 19.00 -130.04
N ALA A 582 47.47 19.24 -129.62
CA ALA A 582 48.51 19.77 -130.49
C ALA A 582 48.84 18.80 -131.64
N VAL A 583 48.99 17.52 -131.30
CA VAL A 583 49.19 16.42 -132.26
C VAL A 583 48.03 16.36 -133.26
N ALA A 584 46.78 16.45 -132.79
CA ALA A 584 45.60 16.47 -133.67
C ALA A 584 45.55 17.69 -134.61
N LYS A 585 46.14 18.83 -134.21
CA LYS A 585 46.30 20.03 -135.05
C LYS A 585 47.52 19.99 -135.97
N GLY A 586 48.29 18.90 -135.95
CA GLY A 586 49.51 18.72 -136.76
C GLY A 586 50.79 19.28 -136.13
N ASP A 587 50.74 19.80 -134.90
CA ASP A 587 51.93 20.25 -134.17
C ASP A 587 52.55 19.09 -133.38
N LEU A 588 53.52 18.44 -134.02
CA LEU A 588 54.26 17.30 -133.46
C LEU A 588 55.53 17.74 -132.68
N SER A 589 55.65 19.03 -132.35
CA SER A 589 56.78 19.55 -131.56
C SER A 589 56.56 19.40 -130.05
N ARG A 590 55.31 19.25 -129.60
CA ARG A 590 54.94 19.19 -128.18
C ARG A 590 55.03 17.77 -127.62
N LYS A 591 55.54 17.65 -126.39
CA LYS A 591 55.59 16.41 -125.61
C LYS A 591 54.99 16.62 -124.23
N ILE A 592 54.54 15.52 -123.61
CA ILE A 592 54.08 15.52 -122.23
C ILE A 592 55.30 15.62 -121.31
N THR A 593 55.37 16.67 -120.49
CA THR A 593 56.54 16.97 -119.64
C THR A 593 56.27 16.81 -118.14
N VAL A 594 55.00 16.76 -117.74
CA VAL A 594 54.59 16.60 -116.34
C VAL A 594 55.11 15.29 -115.73
N ASN A 595 55.40 15.34 -114.42
CA ASN A 595 55.84 14.17 -113.65
C ASN A 595 54.64 13.25 -113.40
N ALA A 596 54.67 12.07 -114.01
CA ALA A 596 53.67 11.02 -113.84
C ALA A 596 54.31 9.76 -113.22
N LYS A 597 53.50 8.94 -112.55
CA LYS A 597 53.90 7.65 -111.98
C LYS A 597 52.83 6.61 -112.27
N GLY A 598 53.19 5.32 -112.27
CA GLY A 598 52.26 4.22 -112.53
C GLY A 598 51.68 4.26 -113.95
N GLU A 599 50.41 3.89 -114.09
CA GLU A 599 49.71 3.83 -115.39
C GLU A 599 49.70 5.17 -116.15
N LEU A 600 49.69 6.31 -115.44
CA LEU A 600 49.79 7.62 -116.06
C LEU A 600 51.17 7.91 -116.66
N LEU A 601 52.24 7.31 -116.13
CA LEU A 601 53.57 7.37 -116.74
C LEU A 601 53.62 6.53 -118.02
N GLU A 602 53.07 5.33 -117.99
CA GLU A 602 52.97 4.46 -119.17
C GLU A 602 52.16 5.14 -120.28
N LEU A 603 51.04 5.79 -119.93
CA LEU A 603 50.24 6.57 -120.87
C LEU A 603 51.04 7.75 -121.44
N LYS A 604 51.76 8.50 -120.59
CA LYS A 604 52.65 9.59 -121.01
C LYS A 604 53.69 9.10 -122.01
N ASP A 605 54.37 7.99 -121.71
CA ASP A 605 55.45 7.45 -122.54
C ASP A 605 54.91 6.88 -123.85
N THR A 606 53.74 6.23 -123.82
CA THR A 606 53.03 5.75 -125.00
C THR A 606 52.65 6.89 -125.94
N ILE A 607 52.04 7.96 -125.40
CA ILE A 607 51.67 9.13 -126.20
C ILE A 607 52.92 9.82 -126.74
N ASN A 608 53.95 10.04 -125.92
CA ASN A 608 55.20 10.65 -126.39
C ASN A 608 55.87 9.82 -127.49
N THR A 609 55.88 8.48 -127.37
CA THR A 609 56.37 7.57 -128.41
C THR A 609 55.55 7.68 -129.68
N MET A 610 54.22 7.76 -129.56
CA MET A 610 53.32 7.98 -130.69
C MET A 610 53.57 9.33 -131.37
N VAL A 611 53.81 10.42 -130.61
CA VAL A 611 54.22 11.72 -131.17
C VAL A 611 55.53 11.60 -131.94
N ASP A 612 56.52 10.90 -131.39
CA ASP A 612 57.81 10.67 -132.04
C ASP A 612 57.67 9.87 -133.34
N GLN A 613 56.87 8.80 -133.34
CA GLN A 613 56.58 7.99 -134.52
C GLN A 613 55.84 8.80 -135.60
N LEU A 614 54.81 9.56 -135.21
CA LEU A 614 54.08 10.46 -136.11
C LEU A 614 55.01 11.49 -136.73
N ARG A 615 55.92 12.07 -135.93
CA ARG A 615 56.88 13.07 -136.40
C ARG A 615 57.88 12.45 -137.38
N GLY A 616 58.37 11.25 -137.09
CA GLY A 616 59.23 10.49 -137.99
C GLY A 616 58.54 10.16 -139.31
N PHE A 617 57.31 9.64 -139.25
CA PHE A 617 56.51 9.33 -140.42
C PHE A 617 56.21 10.59 -141.27
N ALA A 618 55.73 11.67 -140.65
CA ALA A 618 55.43 12.91 -141.36
C ALA A 618 56.67 13.51 -142.05
N SER A 619 57.83 13.48 -141.38
CA SER A 619 59.10 13.91 -141.96
C SER A 619 59.47 13.06 -143.17
N GLU A 620 59.31 11.74 -143.07
CA GLU A 620 59.72 10.81 -144.11
C GLU A 620 58.79 10.83 -145.34
N VAL A 621 57.48 10.91 -145.11
CA VAL A 621 56.50 11.11 -146.19
C VAL A 621 56.73 12.44 -146.90
N THR A 622 57.00 13.52 -146.15
CA THR A 622 57.32 14.83 -146.74
C THR A 622 58.61 14.75 -147.56
N ARG A 623 59.63 14.05 -147.06
CA ARG A 623 60.91 13.84 -147.77
C ARG A 623 60.71 13.08 -149.08
N VAL A 624 60.01 11.94 -149.06
CA VAL A 624 59.76 11.13 -150.26
C VAL A 624 58.84 11.82 -151.25
N ALA A 625 57.79 12.50 -150.77
CA ALA A 625 56.92 13.32 -151.62
C ALA A 625 57.71 14.42 -152.33
N ARG A 626 58.67 15.05 -151.64
CA ARG A 626 59.56 16.07 -152.23
C ARG A 626 60.52 15.45 -153.24
N GLU A 627 61.25 14.39 -152.86
CA GLU A 627 62.27 13.74 -153.72
C GLU A 627 61.66 13.16 -155.00
N VAL A 628 60.61 12.36 -154.88
CA VAL A 628 60.00 11.65 -156.02
C VAL A 628 59.01 12.54 -156.77
N GLY A 629 58.22 13.35 -156.06
CA GLY A 629 57.14 14.13 -156.64
C GLY A 629 57.56 15.51 -157.17
N SER A 630 58.49 16.20 -156.51
CA SER A 630 58.86 17.59 -156.87
C SER A 630 60.26 17.72 -157.45
N GLU A 631 61.23 16.94 -156.94
CA GLU A 631 62.64 17.04 -157.35
C GLU A 631 63.02 16.05 -158.46
N GLY A 632 62.11 15.13 -158.83
CA GLY A 632 62.31 14.17 -159.92
C GLY A 632 63.38 13.12 -159.64
N GLN A 633 63.78 12.93 -158.39
CA GLN A 633 64.74 11.89 -157.98
C GLN A 633 64.04 10.53 -157.92
N LEU A 634 64.33 9.70 -158.92
CA LEU A 634 63.70 8.40 -159.10
C LEU A 634 64.32 7.34 -158.16
N GLY A 635 63.47 6.66 -157.37
CA GLY A 635 63.86 5.55 -156.49
C GLY A 635 63.88 5.82 -154.98
N GLY A 636 63.44 6.99 -154.51
CA GLY A 636 63.33 7.30 -153.08
C GLY A 636 62.30 6.40 -152.37
N GLN A 637 62.69 5.82 -151.23
CA GLN A 637 61.82 5.04 -150.35
C GLN A 637 61.76 5.65 -148.96
N ALA A 638 60.56 5.68 -148.38
CA ALA A 638 60.30 6.03 -147.00
C ALA A 638 60.73 4.87 -146.11
N ASN A 639 61.63 5.16 -145.17
CA ASN A 639 62.01 4.26 -144.10
C ASN A 639 61.71 4.93 -142.76
N VAL A 640 60.66 4.47 -142.07
CA VAL A 640 60.31 4.96 -140.73
C VAL A 640 60.62 3.85 -139.73
N PRO A 641 61.69 3.98 -138.92
CA PRO A 641 62.05 2.94 -137.95
C PRO A 641 60.99 2.80 -136.85
N GLY A 642 60.67 1.57 -136.47
CA GLY A 642 59.81 1.27 -135.31
C GLY A 642 58.32 1.47 -135.53
N VAL A 643 57.84 1.56 -136.78
CA VAL A 643 56.40 1.58 -137.09
C VAL A 643 55.88 0.17 -137.40
N ASP A 644 54.67 -0.13 -136.93
CA ASP A 644 53.97 -1.39 -137.17
C ASP A 644 52.47 -1.13 -137.44
N GLY A 645 51.76 -2.14 -137.93
CA GLY A 645 50.33 -2.04 -138.29
C GLY A 645 50.07 -1.02 -139.41
N THR A 646 49.01 -0.22 -139.27
CA THR A 646 48.59 0.75 -140.30
C THR A 646 49.70 1.72 -140.70
N TRP A 647 50.59 2.11 -139.77
CA TRP A 647 51.71 3.00 -140.08
C TRP A 647 52.68 2.38 -141.07
N LYS A 648 52.97 1.09 -140.92
CA LYS A 648 53.82 0.34 -141.84
C LYS A 648 53.14 0.15 -143.19
N ASP A 649 51.86 -0.20 -143.19
CA ASP A 649 51.08 -0.33 -144.42
C ASP A 649 51.02 0.99 -145.22
N LEU A 650 50.93 2.13 -144.53
CA LEU A 650 50.98 3.45 -145.14
C LEU A 650 52.39 3.76 -145.68
N THR A 651 53.46 3.47 -144.94
CA THR A 651 54.84 3.60 -145.43
C THR A 651 55.05 2.75 -146.69
N ASP A 652 54.58 1.51 -146.69
CA ASP A 652 54.65 0.61 -147.84
C ASP A 652 53.80 1.10 -149.02
N SER A 653 52.64 1.71 -148.75
CA SER A 653 51.79 2.31 -149.78
C SER A 653 52.43 3.56 -150.39
N VAL A 654 53.07 4.42 -149.58
CA VAL A 654 53.89 5.55 -150.07
C VAL A 654 55.06 5.03 -150.91
N ASN A 655 55.72 3.95 -150.48
CA ASN A 655 56.79 3.31 -151.23
C ASN A 655 56.32 2.70 -152.55
N LYS A 656 55.16 2.05 -152.56
CA LYS A 656 54.53 1.54 -153.80
C LYS A 656 54.17 2.69 -154.74
N MET A 657 53.60 3.78 -154.21
CA MET A 657 53.26 4.96 -155.00
C MET A 657 54.53 5.59 -155.60
N ALA A 658 55.57 5.79 -154.79
CA ALA A 658 56.88 6.28 -155.24
C ALA A 658 57.51 5.36 -156.30
N GLY A 659 57.40 4.04 -156.12
CA GLY A 659 57.87 3.03 -157.08
C GLY A 659 57.09 3.06 -158.40
N ASN A 660 55.77 3.18 -158.36
CA ASN A 660 54.93 3.30 -159.54
C ASN A 660 55.22 4.59 -160.31
N LEU A 661 55.32 5.73 -159.62
CA LEU A 661 55.70 7.01 -160.24
C LEU A 661 57.08 6.90 -160.90
N THR A 662 58.01 6.25 -160.21
CA THR A 662 59.37 6.00 -160.72
C THR A 662 59.36 5.15 -161.99
N ALA A 663 58.60 4.06 -162.01
CA ALA A 663 58.48 3.19 -163.17
C ALA A 663 57.80 3.89 -164.35
N GLN A 664 56.75 4.67 -164.09
CA GLN A 664 56.04 5.46 -165.11
C GLN A 664 56.95 6.51 -165.72
N LEU A 665 57.64 7.32 -164.90
CA LEU A 665 58.56 8.35 -165.39
C LEU A 665 59.75 7.74 -166.15
N ARG A 666 60.30 6.59 -165.72
CA ARG A 666 61.32 5.87 -166.49
C ARG A 666 60.80 5.40 -167.84
N ASN A 667 59.62 4.79 -167.90
CA ASN A 667 59.07 4.31 -169.16
C ASN A 667 58.72 5.47 -170.11
N ILE A 668 58.20 6.58 -169.59
CA ILE A 668 58.00 7.82 -170.35
C ILE A 668 59.34 8.33 -170.87
N ALA A 669 60.39 8.36 -170.05
CA ALA A 669 61.72 8.79 -170.46
C ALA A 669 62.29 7.86 -171.55
N ASP A 670 62.20 6.54 -171.38
CA ASP A 670 62.68 5.55 -172.36
C ASP A 670 61.94 5.66 -173.70
N VAL A 671 60.62 5.84 -173.67
CA VAL A 671 59.81 6.06 -174.88
C VAL A 671 60.13 7.42 -175.51
N SER A 672 60.29 8.48 -174.71
CA SER A 672 60.65 9.81 -175.21
C SER A 672 62.03 9.81 -175.86
N ILE A 673 62.99 9.06 -175.30
CA ILE A 673 64.32 8.86 -175.88
C ILE A 673 64.22 8.05 -177.20
N ALA A 674 63.41 7.00 -177.24
CA ALA A 674 63.19 6.21 -178.45
C ALA A 674 62.54 7.03 -179.58
N VAL A 675 61.53 7.84 -179.24
CA VAL A 675 60.88 8.78 -180.17
C VAL A 675 61.87 9.86 -180.64
N ALA A 676 62.68 10.43 -179.74
CA ALA A 676 63.71 11.41 -180.09
C ALA A 676 64.77 10.84 -181.04
N ASN A 677 65.06 9.54 -180.95
CA ASN A 677 65.98 8.83 -181.85
C ASN A 677 65.32 8.31 -183.14
N GLY A 678 64.05 8.68 -183.41
CA GLY A 678 63.35 8.40 -184.66
C GLY A 678 62.59 7.07 -184.72
N ASP A 679 62.53 6.30 -183.63
CA ASP A 679 61.78 5.04 -183.56
C ASP A 679 60.39 5.26 -182.94
N LEU A 680 59.40 5.49 -183.80
CA LEU A 680 57.99 5.67 -183.42
C LEU A 680 57.25 4.36 -183.12
N SER A 681 57.93 3.21 -183.16
CA SER A 681 57.30 1.91 -182.86
C SER A 681 57.12 1.64 -181.37
N LYS A 682 57.88 2.34 -180.51
CA LYS A 682 57.83 2.19 -179.04
C LYS A 682 56.68 2.98 -178.44
N LYS A 683 55.85 2.31 -177.65
CA LYS A 683 54.73 2.91 -176.91
C LYS A 683 54.91 2.73 -175.42
N ILE A 684 54.38 3.68 -174.64
CA ILE A 684 54.30 3.56 -173.19
C ILE A 684 53.44 2.34 -172.87
N THR A 685 54.03 1.36 -172.20
CA THR A 685 53.42 0.04 -171.94
C THR A 685 53.20 -0.24 -170.45
N VAL A 686 53.41 0.75 -169.59
CA VAL A 686 53.14 0.60 -168.16
C VAL A 686 51.65 0.59 -167.91
N ASP A 687 51.17 -0.40 -167.16
CA ASP A 687 49.77 -0.49 -166.71
C ASP A 687 49.48 0.70 -165.78
N VAL A 688 48.75 1.68 -166.28
CA VAL A 688 48.35 2.87 -165.51
C VAL A 688 47.03 2.55 -164.83
N ARG A 689 47.10 1.99 -163.63
CA ARG A 689 45.93 1.90 -162.74
C ARG A 689 45.87 3.17 -161.90
N GLY A 690 44.92 4.03 -162.22
CA GLY A 690 44.50 5.15 -161.37
C GLY A 690 43.63 4.68 -160.23
#